data_AF-X8J973-F1
#
_entry.id   AF-X8J973-F1
#
_cell.length_a   1.000
_cell.length_b   1.000
_cell.length_c   1.000
_cell.angle_alpha   90.00
_cell.angle_beta   90.00
_cell.angle_gamma   90.00
#
_symmetry.space_group_name_H-M   'P 1'
#
loop_
_entity.id
_entity.type
_entity.pdbx_description
1 polymer ?
#
loop_
_entity_poly.entity_id
_entity_poly.type
_entity_poly.pdbx_seq_one_letter_code
_entity_poly.pdbx_strand_id
1 'polypeptide(L)'
;MKILLINHYAGSPEMGMEFRPYYLSREWNKQGHEVTIVAGGYSHLRKSNPQISKDFEERMIDGIRYVWIKTASYNRNGIARAFSMFEFSRKLFANAEYISEHYKPDAVIASSTYPLDTYCADKIAKLSGAKYIHEVHDMWPSTLYELGGMSKNNPFVRLMQHAEDFAYRHCDQVVSLLDHSKEYMIQHGLAEEKFNCISNGVIKEEWENPAPIPKKHSQILSKMKNEGKFVVGYFGGHSISNNLDMLLTVAKKISDKEICFVLVGDGSYKERLQQSAKEQNLENVVFLPAVDKSAIPDLISYFDIVTIFAANTKLYRFGICMNKMFDAMMGGKPLLLSVTTPETLVEKADAGIVIKAGDVESYIKSIEKLKNLPEEELKNMGMRGHELVSCEYTYDKLANKFVGVMEKTGRRILLINHYAGSPEMGMEFRPYYISRELVKTGHNVTIIAGSFSHLRKTNPAISENFTEQEIDGVKYVWIKTDEYDSNGIARALSMYHFCRALTVNKKEIVERYKPDIVISSSTYPLDSYPAYRIAKLAGAKYIHEVHDMWPLTLYEAGGMSKKNPFVIAMQFAEDHAYKKSDVVVSLLPHAKDYMTEHGMKPNHFRYIPNGVVINEWDTTREVPSEHREAFDKLKAEGKFIIGYFGSHELSYGLYNLLDVTKQLNDENIHLVMVGKGKLKDELISYAKKNAIDNVTFLPPVEKRIIPAIIDKFDAIFIGTIESPLYRFGICMNKMFDSMMAAKPIVMAITTPSTPVSESGCGIITKSCDNDAIKAAIRKIQAMSEDERNKMGMLGREAVLSKYTYENIASEFEKAFEQKRCMG
;
A
#
# COMPACT_ATOMS: atom_id res chain seq x y z
N MET A 1 14.38 -9.24 15.49
CA MET A 1 14.86 -7.85 15.70
C MET A 1 14.89 -7.54 17.19
N LYS A 2 15.74 -6.60 17.60
CA LYS A 2 15.75 -5.98 18.92
C LYS A 2 14.98 -4.67 18.87
N ILE A 3 13.88 -4.57 19.61
CA ILE A 3 12.98 -3.42 19.59
C ILE A 3 13.14 -2.66 20.91
N LEU A 4 13.47 -1.36 20.83
CA LEU A 4 13.49 -0.46 21.96
C LEU A 4 12.28 0.47 21.90
N LEU A 5 11.31 0.27 22.79
CA LEU A 5 10.12 1.11 22.89
C LEU A 5 10.28 2.09 24.06
N ILE A 6 10.23 3.38 23.79
CA ILE A 6 10.31 4.44 24.77
C ILE A 6 8.90 4.96 25.04
N ASN A 7 8.40 4.75 26.27
CA ASN A 7 7.12 5.32 26.69
C ASN A 7 7.16 5.58 28.20
N HIS A 8 7.19 6.86 28.58
CA HIS A 8 7.26 7.29 29.99
C HIS A 8 6.17 6.62 30.86
N TYR A 9 4.97 6.44 30.32
CA TYR A 9 3.82 6.00 31.08
C TYR A 9 3.46 4.53 30.90
N ALA A 10 4.24 3.76 30.12
CA ALA A 10 3.98 2.34 29.90
C ALA A 10 3.77 1.59 31.22
N GLY A 11 2.69 0.81 31.27
CA GLY A 11 2.32 -0.02 32.40
C GLY A 11 2.32 -1.50 32.03
N SER A 12 1.59 -2.28 32.83
CA SER A 12 1.26 -3.69 32.63
C SER A 12 -0.17 -3.92 33.13
N PRO A 13 -0.80 -5.08 32.88
CA PRO A 13 -2.11 -5.40 33.43
C PRO A 13 -2.20 -5.20 34.97
N GLU A 14 -1.13 -5.53 35.71
CA GLU A 14 -1.05 -5.33 37.16
C GLU A 14 -0.92 -3.86 37.58
N MET A 15 -0.08 -3.09 36.88
CA MET A 15 0.15 -1.67 37.22
C MET A 15 -0.97 -0.74 36.73
N GLY A 16 -1.72 -1.16 35.71
CA GLY A 16 -2.63 -0.29 34.96
C GLY A 16 -1.90 0.78 34.13
N MET A 17 -2.68 1.62 33.44
CA MET A 17 -2.22 2.72 32.58
C MET A 17 -1.45 2.27 31.30
N GLU A 18 -1.74 2.89 30.15
CA GLU A 18 -1.04 2.68 28.86
C GLU A 18 -0.69 1.20 28.56
N PHE A 19 -1.71 0.40 28.22
CA PHE A 19 -1.55 -1.05 28.01
C PHE A 19 -0.97 -1.42 26.64
N ARG A 20 -1.08 -0.53 25.65
CA ARG A 20 -0.68 -0.80 24.27
C ARG A 20 0.79 -1.20 24.12
N PRO A 21 1.78 -0.49 24.73
CA PRO A 21 3.18 -0.92 24.72
C PRO A 21 3.37 -2.36 25.21
N TYR A 22 2.69 -2.74 26.29
CA TYR A 22 2.76 -4.09 26.85
C TYR A 22 2.20 -5.13 25.89
N TYR A 23 1.00 -4.90 25.35
CA TYR A 23 0.33 -5.86 24.46
C TYR A 23 1.07 -6.06 23.14
N LEU A 24 1.54 -4.98 22.51
CA LEU A 24 2.38 -5.08 21.31
C LEU A 24 3.67 -5.83 21.61
N SER A 25 4.34 -5.52 22.72
CA SER A 25 5.60 -6.18 23.10
C SER A 25 5.42 -7.68 23.35
N ARG A 26 4.29 -8.09 23.94
CA ARG A 26 3.96 -9.50 24.14
C ARG A 26 3.82 -10.25 22.81
N GLU A 27 3.12 -9.65 21.84
CA GLU A 27 2.94 -10.25 20.52
C GLU A 27 4.24 -10.25 19.71
N TRP A 28 5.06 -9.19 19.77
CA TRP A 28 6.38 -9.18 19.15
C TRP A 28 7.33 -10.21 19.77
N ASN A 29 7.28 -10.42 21.09
CA ASN A 29 8.04 -11.50 21.73
C ASN A 29 7.58 -12.88 21.23
N LYS A 30 6.27 -13.13 21.08
CA LYS A 30 5.74 -14.38 20.49
C LYS A 30 6.24 -14.59 19.04
N GLN A 31 6.42 -13.50 18.29
CA GLN A 31 6.97 -13.51 16.93
C GLN A 31 8.51 -13.67 16.89
N GLY A 32 9.18 -13.78 18.04
CA GLY A 32 10.62 -14.01 18.14
C GLY A 32 11.47 -12.74 18.16
N HIS A 33 10.86 -11.57 18.36
CA HIS A 33 11.60 -10.32 18.60
C HIS A 33 12.01 -10.22 20.07
N GLU A 34 13.09 -9.48 20.34
CA GLU A 34 13.51 -9.14 21.71
C GLU A 34 13.07 -7.71 22.00
N VAL A 35 12.13 -7.51 22.93
CA VAL A 35 11.56 -6.19 23.22
C VAL A 35 12.06 -5.65 24.56
N THR A 36 12.54 -4.40 24.53
CA THR A 36 12.91 -3.61 25.71
C THR A 36 12.03 -2.36 25.78
N ILE A 37 11.25 -2.21 26.85
CA ILE A 37 10.45 -1.01 27.14
C ILE A 37 11.21 -0.12 28.12
N VAL A 38 11.46 1.13 27.75
CA VAL A 38 11.97 2.15 28.68
C VAL A 38 10.82 3.02 29.18
N ALA A 39 10.59 3.02 30.48
CA ALA A 39 9.48 3.72 31.12
C ALA A 39 9.92 4.49 32.36
N GLY A 40 9.19 5.53 32.76
CA GLY A 40 9.48 6.25 34.00
C GLY A 40 8.85 5.54 35.19
N GLY A 41 9.55 5.59 36.33
CA GLY A 41 9.19 4.84 37.53
C GLY A 41 7.97 5.34 38.29
N TYR A 42 7.41 6.50 37.92
CA TYR A 42 6.28 7.08 38.65
C TYR A 42 5.20 7.69 37.75
N SER A 43 3.94 7.38 38.05
CA SER A 43 2.75 8.09 37.59
C SER A 43 1.64 8.03 38.63
N HIS A 44 0.96 9.16 38.86
CA HIS A 44 -0.23 9.24 39.71
C HIS A 44 -1.46 8.48 39.16
N LEU A 45 -1.42 8.03 37.91
CA LEU A 45 -2.52 7.30 37.26
C LEU A 45 -2.32 5.77 37.23
N ARG A 46 -1.14 5.27 37.63
CA ARG A 46 -0.93 3.84 37.81
C ARG A 46 -1.56 3.36 39.11
N LYS A 47 -2.17 2.17 39.08
CA LYS A 47 -2.69 1.49 40.29
C LYS A 47 -1.55 1.21 41.28
N SER A 48 -0.40 0.76 40.77
CA SER A 48 0.82 0.58 41.54
C SER A 48 2.04 1.05 40.75
N ASN A 49 2.97 1.72 41.44
CA ASN A 49 4.23 2.17 40.84
C ASN A 49 5.37 1.20 41.20
N PRO A 50 6.32 0.95 40.29
CA PRO A 50 7.47 0.10 40.57
C PRO A 50 8.35 0.72 41.66
N GLN A 51 8.80 -0.10 42.59
CA GLN A 51 9.71 0.31 43.68
C GLN A 51 11.15 0.35 43.17
N ILE A 52 11.64 1.51 42.74
CA ILE A 52 12.97 1.64 42.12
C ILE A 52 13.98 2.34 43.02
N SER A 53 15.19 1.79 43.06
CA SER A 53 16.29 2.27 43.92
C SER A 53 17.33 3.07 43.14
N LYS A 54 17.62 2.65 41.90
CA LYS A 54 18.63 3.23 41.00
C LYS A 54 17.99 4.14 39.95
N ASP A 55 18.81 4.95 39.29
CA ASP A 55 18.35 5.82 38.20
C ASP A 55 17.86 5.03 36.98
N PHE A 56 18.44 3.85 36.74
CA PHE A 56 17.99 2.84 35.78
C PHE A 56 17.90 1.48 36.48
N GLU A 57 16.75 0.83 36.39
CA GLU A 57 16.54 -0.48 37.01
C GLU A 57 15.77 -1.40 36.06
N GLU A 58 16.34 -2.58 35.77
CA GLU A 58 15.73 -3.54 34.85
C GLU A 58 14.85 -4.57 35.58
N ARG A 59 13.73 -4.93 34.96
CA ARG A 59 12.84 -6.01 35.41
C ARG A 59 12.25 -6.75 34.23
N MET A 60 12.13 -8.07 34.36
CA MET A 60 11.36 -8.87 33.40
C MET A 60 9.90 -8.93 33.85
N ILE A 61 8.98 -8.58 32.96
CA ILE A 61 7.53 -8.66 33.17
C ILE A 61 6.97 -9.44 31.98
N ASP A 62 6.45 -10.64 32.23
CA ASP A 62 5.87 -11.52 31.20
C ASP A 62 6.78 -11.73 29.97
N GLY A 63 8.09 -11.87 30.22
CA GLY A 63 9.11 -12.03 29.18
C GLY A 63 9.52 -10.73 28.47
N ILE A 64 8.95 -9.58 28.82
CA ILE A 64 9.32 -8.26 28.30
C ILE A 64 10.34 -7.62 29.24
N ARG A 65 11.44 -7.08 28.70
CA ARG A 65 12.43 -6.34 29.50
C ARG A 65 11.93 -4.91 29.72
N TYR A 66 11.63 -4.54 30.95
CA TYR A 66 11.35 -3.16 31.36
C TYR A 66 12.61 -2.52 31.94
N VAL A 67 12.93 -1.32 31.48
CA VAL A 67 13.98 -0.45 32.01
C VAL A 67 13.30 0.76 32.64
N TRP A 68 13.27 0.78 33.96
CA TRP A 68 12.63 1.85 34.73
C TRP A 68 13.61 2.98 34.99
N ILE A 69 13.24 4.18 34.56
CA ILE A 69 13.98 5.42 34.85
C ILE A 69 13.38 6.09 36.08
N LYS A 70 14.21 6.38 37.07
CA LYS A 70 13.78 7.12 38.25
C LYS A 70 13.36 8.54 37.90
N THR A 71 12.14 8.90 38.27
CA THR A 71 11.57 10.24 38.06
C THR A 71 10.92 10.75 39.35
N ALA A 72 10.80 12.07 39.47
CA ALA A 72 10.12 12.71 40.60
C ALA A 72 8.64 12.28 40.74
N SER A 73 8.17 12.11 41.97
CA SER A 73 6.78 11.84 42.30
C SER A 73 5.92 13.11 42.28
N TYR A 74 4.64 13.00 41.89
CA TYR A 74 3.70 14.11 41.80
C TYR A 74 2.26 13.63 41.99
N ASN A 75 1.38 14.46 42.55
CA ASN A 75 0.02 14.04 42.93
C ASN A 75 -1.09 14.53 41.98
N ARG A 76 -0.76 15.40 41.02
CA ARG A 76 -1.73 15.96 40.05
C ARG A 76 -1.03 16.44 38.78
N ASN A 77 -1.81 16.66 37.73
CA ASN A 77 -1.34 17.34 36.52
C ASN A 77 -0.86 18.77 36.85
N GLY A 78 0.28 19.18 36.30
CA GLY A 78 0.87 20.50 36.52
C GLY A 78 2.39 20.53 36.32
N ILE A 79 3.04 21.57 36.86
CA ILE A 79 4.49 21.81 36.69
C ILE A 79 5.34 20.64 37.17
N ALA A 80 4.97 19.99 38.28
CA ALA A 80 5.69 18.82 38.79
C ALA A 80 5.66 17.64 37.80
N ARG A 81 4.54 17.42 37.11
CA ARG A 81 4.44 16.42 36.03
C ARG A 81 5.32 16.81 34.84
N ALA A 82 5.33 18.09 34.45
CA ALA A 82 6.21 18.58 33.38
C ALA A 82 7.70 18.42 33.74
N PHE A 83 8.08 18.64 35.00
CA PHE A 83 9.44 18.39 35.47
C PHE A 83 9.80 16.90 35.42
N SER A 84 8.88 16.01 35.79
CA SER A 84 9.06 14.56 35.63
C SER A 84 9.24 14.16 34.15
N MET A 85 8.47 14.74 33.22
CA MET A 85 8.66 14.54 31.77
C MET A 85 10.05 14.98 31.31
N PHE A 86 10.49 16.15 31.75
CA PHE A 86 11.83 16.66 31.46
C PHE A 86 12.93 15.76 32.06
N GLU A 87 12.79 15.32 33.31
CA GLU A 87 13.76 14.44 33.96
C GLU A 87 13.91 13.11 33.21
N PHE A 88 12.80 12.50 32.80
CA PHE A 88 12.78 11.29 31.98
C PHE A 88 13.54 11.49 30.66
N SER A 89 13.17 12.51 29.88
CA SER A 89 13.84 12.81 28.60
C SER A 89 15.31 13.19 28.78
N ARG A 90 15.67 13.95 29.81
CA ARG A 90 17.06 14.32 30.10
C ARG A 90 17.91 13.10 30.43
N LYS A 91 17.42 12.19 31.28
CA LYS A 91 18.15 10.96 31.64
C LYS A 91 18.31 10.04 30.44
N LEU A 92 17.27 9.88 29.62
CA LEU A 92 17.34 9.16 28.35
C LEU A 92 18.40 9.75 27.41
N PHE A 93 18.33 11.05 27.15
CA PHE A 93 19.25 11.72 26.22
C PHE A 93 20.71 11.65 26.66
N ALA A 94 20.95 11.81 27.97
CA ALA A 94 22.29 11.75 28.57
C ALA A 94 22.88 10.34 28.53
N ASN A 95 22.05 9.30 28.52
CA ASN A 95 22.49 7.89 28.50
C ASN A 95 22.24 7.20 27.16
N ALA A 96 21.99 7.97 26.08
CA ALA A 96 21.66 7.42 24.77
C ALA A 96 22.76 6.49 24.20
N GLU A 97 24.04 6.81 24.43
CA GLU A 97 25.17 5.96 24.03
C GLU A 97 25.17 4.62 24.77
N TYR A 98 25.04 4.65 26.10
CA TYR A 98 24.91 3.43 26.90
C TYR A 98 23.72 2.57 26.45
N ILE A 99 22.55 3.18 26.27
CA ILE A 99 21.33 2.48 25.83
C ILE A 99 21.55 1.85 24.45
N SER A 100 22.15 2.60 23.52
CA SER A 100 22.48 2.12 22.18
C SER A 100 23.44 0.94 22.21
N GLU A 101 24.56 1.05 22.94
CA GLU A 101 25.59 0.01 22.99
C GLU A 101 25.14 -1.24 23.75
N HIS A 102 24.35 -1.06 24.81
CA HIS A 102 23.91 -2.14 25.67
C HIS A 102 22.76 -2.95 25.04
N TYR A 103 21.71 -2.27 24.55
CA TYR A 103 20.54 -2.95 24.00
C TYR A 103 20.66 -3.23 22.50
N LYS A 104 21.46 -2.45 21.76
CA LYS A 104 21.70 -2.59 20.31
C LYS A 104 20.40 -2.73 19.50
N PRO A 105 19.46 -1.77 19.60
CA PRO A 105 18.18 -1.87 18.91
C PRO A 105 18.34 -1.87 17.38
N ASP A 106 17.51 -2.67 16.72
CA ASP A 106 17.28 -2.60 15.27
C ASP A 106 16.17 -1.57 14.93
N ALA A 107 15.25 -1.33 15.88
CA ALA A 107 14.19 -0.33 15.80
C ALA A 107 14.01 0.39 17.14
N VAL A 108 13.81 1.71 17.09
CA VAL A 108 13.53 2.57 18.24
C VAL A 108 12.19 3.26 18.03
N ILE A 109 11.27 3.09 18.98
CA ILE A 109 9.92 3.64 18.93
C ILE A 109 9.78 4.72 20.02
N ALA A 110 9.51 5.97 19.64
CA ALA A 110 9.05 7.01 20.57
C ALA A 110 7.52 6.93 20.67
N SER A 111 6.99 6.57 21.83
CA SER A 111 5.57 6.22 22.05
C SER A 111 4.98 6.93 23.29
N SER A 112 5.71 7.85 23.93
CA SER A 112 5.12 8.63 25.04
C SER A 112 3.99 9.53 24.55
N THR A 113 3.01 9.80 25.43
CA THR A 113 1.90 10.71 25.13
C THR A 113 2.33 12.16 24.81
N TYR A 114 3.56 12.53 25.14
CA TYR A 114 4.14 13.85 24.87
C TYR A 114 5.39 13.67 23.99
N PRO A 115 5.66 14.58 23.04
CA PRO A 115 6.65 14.35 22.00
C PRO A 115 8.12 14.59 22.41
N LEU A 116 8.46 14.96 23.65
CA LEU A 116 9.85 15.30 24.01
C LEU A 116 10.82 14.11 23.94
N ASP A 117 10.32 12.88 24.06
CA ASP A 117 11.14 11.67 23.94
C ASP A 117 11.62 11.42 22.49
N THR A 118 11.05 12.10 21.49
CA THR A 118 11.49 12.10 20.08
C THR A 118 12.99 12.39 19.93
N TYR A 119 13.50 13.38 20.67
CA TYR A 119 14.92 13.77 20.60
C TYR A 119 15.83 12.66 21.11
N CYS A 120 15.34 11.89 22.09
CA CYS A 120 16.06 10.77 22.67
C CYS A 120 16.04 9.59 21.69
N ALA A 121 14.87 9.29 21.14
CA ALA A 121 14.68 8.20 20.19
C ALA A 121 15.51 8.40 18.90
N ASP A 122 15.48 9.60 18.31
CA ASP A 122 16.31 9.95 17.15
C ASP A 122 17.81 9.77 17.44
N LYS A 123 18.29 10.25 18.58
CA LYS A 123 19.69 10.09 18.99
C LYS A 123 20.07 8.62 19.16
N ILE A 124 19.26 7.85 19.89
CA ILE A 124 19.52 6.42 20.12
C ILE A 124 19.50 5.66 18.78
N ALA A 125 18.51 5.94 17.92
CA ALA A 125 18.39 5.28 16.63
C ALA A 125 19.60 5.54 15.74
N LYS A 126 20.09 6.78 15.67
CA LYS A 126 21.31 7.14 14.94
C LYS A 126 22.55 6.44 15.47
N LEU A 127 22.72 6.38 16.79
CA LEU A 127 23.85 5.70 17.43
C LEU A 127 23.82 4.18 17.20
N SER A 128 22.62 3.58 17.13
CA SER A 128 22.44 2.15 16.91
C SER A 128 22.37 1.75 15.43
N GLY A 129 22.22 2.71 14.51
CA GLY A 129 21.88 2.44 13.11
C GLY A 129 20.47 1.83 12.93
N ALA A 130 19.60 2.04 13.90
CA ALA A 130 18.23 1.52 13.98
C ALA A 130 17.25 2.33 13.13
N LYS A 131 16.08 1.76 12.81
CA LYS A 131 14.94 2.52 12.27
C LYS A 131 14.29 3.33 13.39
N TYR A 132 14.00 4.61 13.17
CA TYR A 132 13.29 5.47 14.10
C TYR A 132 11.81 5.58 13.72
N ILE A 133 10.92 5.13 14.62
CA ILE A 133 9.46 5.23 14.48
C ILE A 133 8.92 6.19 15.54
N HIS A 134 8.11 7.16 15.11
CA HIS A 134 7.35 8.02 16.04
C HIS A 134 5.89 7.57 16.10
N GLU A 135 5.43 7.14 17.28
CA GLU A 135 4.06 6.66 17.51
C GLU A 135 3.23 7.72 18.23
N VAL A 136 2.07 8.06 17.66
CA VAL A 136 1.18 9.12 18.16
C VAL A 136 -0.10 8.52 18.75
N HIS A 137 -0.20 8.56 20.08
CA HIS A 137 -1.38 8.10 20.83
C HIS A 137 -2.46 9.18 20.92
N ASP A 138 -2.02 10.43 21.16
CA ASP A 138 -2.83 11.63 21.30
C ASP A 138 -2.15 12.77 20.55
N MET A 139 -2.93 13.71 20.02
CA MET A 139 -2.39 14.86 19.29
C MET A 139 -1.85 15.92 20.25
N TRP A 140 -0.67 15.71 20.84
CA TRP A 140 0.03 16.74 21.61
C TRP A 140 0.92 17.59 20.70
N PRO A 141 0.79 18.92 20.73
CA PRO A 141 0.15 19.71 21.79
C PRO A 141 -1.32 20.08 21.59
N SER A 142 -1.99 19.68 20.50
CA SER A 142 -3.41 20.00 20.24
C SER A 142 -4.33 19.71 21.43
N THR A 143 -4.15 18.58 22.11
CA THR A 143 -4.91 18.24 23.33
C THR A 143 -4.76 19.29 24.45
N LEU A 144 -3.57 19.90 24.61
CA LEU A 144 -3.31 20.88 25.67
C LEU A 144 -4.14 22.17 25.50
N TYR A 145 -4.31 22.65 24.27
CA TYR A 145 -5.03 23.89 24.02
C TYR A 145 -6.49 23.69 23.62
N GLU A 146 -6.88 22.55 23.06
CA GLU A 146 -8.28 22.29 22.69
C GLU A 146 -9.12 21.64 23.80
N LEU A 147 -8.48 20.87 24.68
CA LEU A 147 -9.16 20.23 25.82
C LEU A 147 -8.64 20.76 27.16
N GLY A 148 -7.33 20.98 27.27
CA GLY A 148 -6.70 21.48 28.50
C GLY A 148 -6.83 22.99 28.74
N GLY A 149 -7.31 23.76 27.75
CA GLY A 149 -7.53 25.20 27.85
C GLY A 149 -6.26 26.06 27.90
N MET A 150 -5.08 25.50 27.61
CA MET A 150 -3.83 26.27 27.54
C MET A 150 -3.81 27.17 26.30
N SER A 151 -3.15 28.32 26.40
CA SER A 151 -2.92 29.17 25.22
C SER A 151 -1.96 28.50 24.24
N LYS A 152 -2.22 28.60 22.93
CA LYS A 152 -1.29 28.19 21.86
C LYS A 152 0.08 28.88 21.96
N ASN A 153 0.11 30.08 22.54
CA ASN A 153 1.34 30.85 22.73
C ASN A 153 2.10 30.48 24.01
N ASN A 154 1.58 29.57 24.84
CA ASN A 154 2.26 29.13 26.05
C ASN A 154 3.62 28.49 25.68
N PRO A 155 4.73 28.84 26.36
CA PRO A 155 6.05 28.30 26.04
C PRO A 155 6.13 26.77 26.04
N PHE A 156 5.39 26.11 26.95
CA PHE A 156 5.33 24.65 27.02
C PHE A 156 4.63 24.05 25.79
N VAL A 157 3.52 24.66 25.35
CA VAL A 157 2.79 24.25 24.13
C VAL A 157 3.68 24.42 22.90
N ARG A 158 4.41 25.53 22.79
CA ARG A 158 5.36 25.76 21.68
C ARG A 158 6.52 24.77 21.68
N LEU A 159 7.03 24.40 22.85
CA LEU A 159 8.07 23.38 22.99
C LEU A 159 7.56 22.01 22.53
N MET A 160 6.36 21.61 22.94
CA MET A 160 5.74 20.37 22.48
C MET A 160 5.52 20.39 20.96
N GLN A 161 5.04 21.51 20.39
CA GLN A 161 4.87 21.64 18.94
C GLN A 161 6.21 21.46 18.23
N HIS A 162 7.26 22.10 18.73
CA HIS A 162 8.59 21.98 18.14
C HIS A 162 9.12 20.54 18.16
N ALA A 163 8.84 19.80 19.24
CA ALA A 163 9.21 18.38 19.35
C ALA A 163 8.37 17.51 18.41
N GLU A 164 7.06 17.74 18.30
CA GLU A 164 6.18 17.06 17.34
C GLU A 164 6.67 17.27 15.89
N ASP A 165 6.90 18.53 15.50
CA ASP A 165 7.40 18.88 14.18
C ASP A 165 8.78 18.27 13.90
N PHE A 166 9.65 18.21 14.92
CA PHE A 166 10.94 17.55 14.82
C PHE A 166 10.76 16.05 14.55
N ALA A 167 9.85 15.40 15.28
CA ALA A 167 9.56 13.98 15.08
C ALA A 167 9.16 13.69 13.63
N TYR A 168 8.21 14.46 13.10
CA TYR A 168 7.71 14.29 11.73
C TYR A 168 8.79 14.48 10.65
N ARG A 169 9.71 15.43 10.84
CA ARG A 169 10.81 15.65 9.89
C ARG A 169 11.91 14.59 9.96
N HIS A 170 12.15 14.01 11.13
CA HIS A 170 13.35 13.20 11.36
C HIS A 170 13.10 11.69 11.52
N CYS A 171 11.88 11.25 11.81
CA CYS A 171 11.57 9.83 11.84
C CYS A 171 11.63 9.17 10.46
N ASP A 172 11.90 7.88 10.45
CA ASP A 172 11.80 7.05 9.24
C ASP A 172 10.33 6.79 8.91
N GLN A 173 9.49 6.58 9.91
CA GLN A 173 8.05 6.31 9.80
C GLN A 173 7.28 6.89 10.99
N VAL A 174 6.03 7.26 10.76
CA VAL A 174 5.05 7.61 11.81
C VAL A 174 4.00 6.52 11.90
N VAL A 175 3.62 6.15 13.12
CA VAL A 175 2.44 5.33 13.40
C VAL A 175 1.45 6.16 14.19
N SER A 176 0.32 6.51 13.58
CA SER A 176 -0.79 7.19 14.25
C SER A 176 -1.86 6.19 14.66
N LEU A 177 -2.47 6.40 15.83
CA LEU A 177 -3.70 5.71 16.21
C LEU A 177 -4.94 6.37 15.60
N LEU A 178 -4.79 7.55 15.00
CA LEU A 178 -5.87 8.42 14.54
C LEU A 178 -5.83 8.50 13.01
N ASP A 179 -6.87 7.98 12.35
CA ASP A 179 -6.92 7.76 10.90
C ASP A 179 -7.06 9.04 10.07
N HIS A 180 -7.52 10.14 10.68
CA HIS A 180 -7.65 11.45 10.03
C HIS A 180 -6.59 12.47 10.50
N SER A 181 -5.45 12.00 11.03
CA SER A 181 -4.35 12.87 11.44
C SER A 181 -3.31 13.13 10.33
N LYS A 182 -3.39 12.42 9.21
CA LYS A 182 -2.37 12.45 8.13
C LYS A 182 -2.10 13.85 7.61
N GLU A 183 -3.14 14.59 7.23
CA GLU A 183 -3.01 15.92 6.64
C GLU A 183 -2.36 16.91 7.62
N TYR A 184 -2.71 16.81 8.90
CA TYR A 184 -2.08 17.62 9.94
C TYR A 184 -0.59 17.29 10.07
N MET A 185 -0.22 16.01 10.09
CA MET A 185 1.18 15.61 10.23
C MET A 185 2.01 16.08 9.03
N ILE A 186 1.45 16.02 7.81
CA ILE A 186 2.09 16.55 6.60
C ILE A 186 2.33 18.06 6.72
N GLN A 187 1.33 18.82 7.19
CA GLN A 187 1.47 20.26 7.41
C GLN A 187 2.57 20.63 8.42
N HIS A 188 2.91 19.71 9.33
CA HIS A 188 3.96 19.89 10.33
C HIS A 188 5.32 19.27 9.92
N GLY A 189 5.42 18.77 8.69
CA GLY A 189 6.69 18.36 8.06
C GLY A 189 6.86 16.86 7.84
N LEU A 190 5.80 16.05 8.01
CA LEU A 190 5.84 14.63 7.66
C LEU A 190 5.79 14.46 6.13
N ALA A 191 6.66 13.61 5.59
CA ALA A 191 6.54 13.19 4.19
C ALA A 191 5.39 12.16 4.04
N GLU A 192 4.61 12.27 2.97
CA GLU A 192 3.35 11.55 2.82
C GLU A 192 3.50 10.03 2.95
N GLU A 193 4.56 9.48 2.36
CA GLU A 193 4.89 8.06 2.32
C GLU A 193 5.31 7.47 3.68
N LYS A 194 5.51 8.32 4.69
CA LYS A 194 5.93 7.89 6.04
C LYS A 194 4.77 7.66 7.00
N PHE A 195 3.54 8.03 6.62
CA PHE A 195 2.37 7.92 7.50
C PHE A 195 1.79 6.50 7.49
N ASN A 196 1.59 5.94 8.68
CA ASN A 196 0.90 4.68 8.88
C ASN A 196 -0.18 4.85 9.96
N CYS A 197 -1.34 4.20 9.78
CA CYS A 197 -2.39 4.18 10.80
C CYS A 197 -2.52 2.77 11.40
N ILE A 198 -2.18 2.63 12.69
CA ILE A 198 -2.32 1.36 13.43
C ILE A 198 -3.06 1.66 14.74
N SER A 199 -4.35 1.37 14.76
CA SER A 199 -5.24 1.63 15.90
C SER A 199 -4.95 0.75 17.11
N ASN A 200 -5.67 0.98 18.20
CA ASN A 200 -5.83 0.05 19.30
C ASN A 200 -6.63 -1.18 18.88
N GLY A 201 -6.68 -2.17 19.77
CA GLY A 201 -7.31 -3.44 19.52
C GLY A 201 -7.60 -4.22 20.80
N VAL A 202 -7.90 -5.50 20.61
CA VAL A 202 -8.23 -6.44 21.70
C VAL A 202 -7.27 -7.63 21.73
N ILE A 203 -7.19 -8.25 22.90
CA ILE A 203 -6.41 -9.48 23.11
C ILE A 203 -7.37 -10.66 23.06
N LYS A 204 -7.30 -11.47 22.00
CA LYS A 204 -8.25 -12.56 21.78
C LYS A 204 -8.32 -13.53 22.98
N GLU A 205 -7.19 -13.82 23.61
CA GLU A 205 -7.13 -14.78 24.72
C GLU A 205 -7.89 -14.29 25.97
N GLU A 206 -7.99 -12.97 26.19
CA GLU A 206 -8.77 -12.39 27.29
C GLU A 206 -10.29 -12.59 27.09
N TRP A 207 -10.73 -12.74 25.84
CA TRP A 207 -12.14 -13.01 25.49
C TRP A 207 -12.48 -14.49 25.51
N GLU A 208 -11.50 -15.36 25.26
CA GLU A 208 -11.68 -16.82 25.32
C GLU A 208 -11.75 -17.33 26.77
N ASN A 209 -11.11 -16.64 27.72
CA ASN A 209 -11.07 -17.02 29.14
C ASN A 209 -11.36 -15.82 30.07
N PRO A 210 -12.61 -15.35 30.14
CA PRO A 210 -12.94 -14.14 30.88
C PRO A 210 -12.89 -14.37 32.39
N ALA A 211 -12.34 -13.39 33.12
CA ALA A 211 -12.44 -13.37 34.57
C ALA A 211 -13.87 -13.01 34.99
N PRO A 212 -14.41 -13.59 36.08
CA PRO A 212 -15.75 -13.25 36.53
C PRO A 212 -15.79 -11.83 37.12
N ILE A 213 -16.88 -11.10 36.87
CA ILE A 213 -17.14 -9.84 37.57
C ILE A 213 -17.41 -10.08 39.06
N PRO A 214 -17.22 -9.06 39.94
CA PRO A 214 -17.55 -9.19 41.35
C PRO A 214 -18.98 -9.67 41.58
N LYS A 215 -19.20 -10.63 42.50
CA LYS A 215 -20.53 -11.23 42.77
C LYS A 215 -21.65 -10.21 43.00
N LYS A 216 -21.33 -9.08 43.64
CA LYS A 216 -22.31 -8.00 43.85
C LYS A 216 -22.76 -7.36 42.53
N HIS A 217 -21.86 -7.23 41.55
CA HIS A 217 -22.19 -6.68 40.24
C HIS A 217 -23.09 -7.64 39.48
N SER A 218 -22.72 -8.93 39.41
CA SER A 218 -23.51 -9.94 38.71
C SER A 218 -24.90 -10.11 39.32
N GLN A 219 -25.04 -10.04 40.64
CA GLN A 219 -26.36 -10.05 41.32
C GLN A 219 -27.25 -8.87 40.92
N ILE A 220 -26.70 -7.65 40.88
CA ILE A 220 -27.46 -6.45 40.48
C ILE A 220 -27.87 -6.55 39.02
N LEU A 221 -26.94 -6.91 38.13
CA LEU A 221 -27.17 -6.99 36.69
C LEU A 221 -28.13 -8.13 36.32
N SER A 222 -27.98 -9.31 36.93
CA SER A 222 -28.89 -10.44 36.72
C SER A 222 -30.31 -10.09 37.18
N LYS A 223 -30.44 -9.39 38.31
CA LYS A 223 -31.74 -8.91 38.79
C LYS A 223 -32.40 -7.98 37.76
N MET A 224 -31.66 -7.01 37.22
CA MET A 224 -32.18 -6.11 36.19
C MET A 224 -32.63 -6.85 34.93
N LYS A 225 -31.83 -7.82 34.46
CA LYS A 225 -32.19 -8.64 33.29
C LYS A 225 -33.44 -9.49 33.57
N ASN A 226 -33.55 -10.08 34.76
CA ASN A 226 -34.74 -10.85 35.17
C ASN A 226 -36.00 -9.98 35.30
N GLU A 227 -35.86 -8.69 35.60
CA GLU A 227 -36.94 -7.70 35.62
C GLU A 227 -37.29 -7.15 34.22
N GLY A 228 -36.67 -7.68 33.15
CA GLY A 228 -36.92 -7.25 31.77
C GLY A 228 -36.35 -5.86 31.44
N LYS A 229 -35.38 -5.37 32.21
CA LYS A 229 -34.75 -4.06 31.93
C LYS A 229 -33.89 -4.13 30.67
N PHE A 230 -33.94 -3.04 29.89
CA PHE A 230 -33.01 -2.75 28.80
C PHE A 230 -31.79 -2.01 29.35
N VAL A 231 -30.65 -2.69 29.40
CA VAL A 231 -29.44 -2.23 30.08
C VAL A 231 -28.51 -1.52 29.11
N VAL A 232 -28.40 -0.19 29.27
CA VAL A 232 -27.45 0.68 28.56
C VAL A 232 -26.16 0.79 29.38
N GLY A 233 -25.13 0.06 28.97
CA GLY A 233 -23.89 -0.08 29.73
C GLY A 233 -22.82 0.94 29.34
N TYR A 234 -22.19 1.56 30.33
CA TYR A 234 -20.94 2.32 30.21
C TYR A 234 -19.87 1.68 31.08
N PHE A 235 -18.66 1.52 30.57
CA PHE A 235 -17.52 1.06 31.37
C PHE A 235 -16.25 1.90 31.17
N GLY A 236 -15.48 2.08 32.24
CA GLY A 236 -14.17 2.74 32.27
C GLY A 236 -14.16 4.11 32.96
N GLY A 237 -13.22 4.98 32.57
CA GLY A 237 -12.92 6.21 33.30
C GLY A 237 -14.11 7.19 33.43
N HIS A 238 -14.40 7.70 34.62
CA HIS A 238 -15.34 8.80 34.85
C HIS A 238 -14.54 10.11 34.86
N SER A 239 -14.35 10.69 33.67
CA SER A 239 -13.55 11.90 33.44
C SER A 239 -14.26 12.88 32.52
N ILE A 240 -13.78 14.14 32.50
CA ILE A 240 -14.34 15.22 31.67
C ILE A 240 -14.42 14.85 30.18
N SER A 241 -13.42 14.14 29.65
CA SER A 241 -13.38 13.72 28.24
C SER A 241 -14.49 12.75 27.85
N ASN A 242 -15.06 12.01 28.81
CA ASN A 242 -16.15 11.07 28.58
C ASN A 242 -17.54 11.68 28.76
N ASN A 243 -17.67 12.99 29.06
CA ASN A 243 -18.91 13.77 29.07
C ASN A 243 -20.17 13.08 29.67
N LEU A 244 -20.01 12.38 30.80
CA LEU A 244 -21.10 11.59 31.41
C LEU A 244 -22.24 12.44 32.00
N ASP A 245 -22.09 13.77 32.10
CA ASP A 245 -23.19 14.68 32.43
C ASP A 245 -24.31 14.64 31.36
N MET A 246 -23.94 14.43 30.10
CA MET A 246 -24.90 14.24 29.01
C MET A 246 -25.74 12.99 29.25
N LEU A 247 -25.12 11.89 29.72
CA LEU A 247 -25.83 10.66 30.07
C LEU A 247 -26.86 10.92 31.17
N LEU A 248 -26.50 11.64 32.25
CA LEU A 248 -27.45 11.98 33.30
C LEU A 248 -28.62 12.83 32.78
N THR A 249 -28.34 13.74 31.84
CA THR A 249 -29.36 14.57 31.18
C THR A 249 -30.31 13.71 30.35
N VAL A 250 -29.78 12.73 29.61
CA VAL A 250 -30.57 11.75 28.85
C VAL A 250 -31.41 10.90 29.79
N ALA A 251 -30.80 10.34 30.85
CA ALA A 251 -31.47 9.47 31.82
C ALA A 251 -32.65 10.16 32.51
N LYS A 252 -32.53 11.47 32.79
CA LYS A 252 -33.62 12.29 33.34
C LYS A 252 -34.81 12.46 32.40
N LYS A 253 -34.56 12.53 31.09
CA LYS A 253 -35.58 12.83 30.07
C LYS A 253 -36.30 11.59 29.55
N ILE A 254 -35.70 10.41 29.67
CA ILE A 254 -36.33 9.15 29.28
C ILE A 254 -37.48 8.84 30.23
N SER A 255 -38.68 8.70 29.67
CA SER A 255 -39.90 8.36 30.41
C SER A 255 -40.08 6.85 30.61
N ASP A 256 -39.41 6.05 29.78
CA ASP A 256 -39.47 4.60 29.80
C ASP A 256 -38.70 4.02 31.00
N LYS A 257 -39.43 3.42 31.93
CA LYS A 257 -38.88 2.86 33.18
C LYS A 257 -38.16 1.52 32.99
N GLU A 258 -38.21 0.93 31.81
CA GLU A 258 -37.48 -0.32 31.52
C GLU A 258 -36.05 -0.04 31.08
N ILE A 259 -35.73 1.19 30.65
CA ILE A 259 -34.36 1.58 30.29
C ILE A 259 -33.58 1.89 31.57
N CYS A 260 -32.44 1.23 31.76
CA CYS A 260 -31.53 1.46 32.88
C CYS A 260 -30.10 1.69 32.41
N PHE A 261 -29.45 2.70 32.97
CA PHE A 261 -28.05 3.03 32.69
C PHE A 261 -27.15 2.45 33.77
N VAL A 262 -26.15 1.67 33.36
CA VAL A 262 -25.16 1.10 34.29
C VAL A 262 -23.79 1.67 33.98
N LEU A 263 -23.21 2.42 34.93
CA LEU A 263 -21.90 3.05 34.80
C LEU A 263 -20.89 2.32 35.69
N VAL A 264 -19.97 1.57 35.07
CA VAL A 264 -18.97 0.74 35.75
C VAL A 264 -17.59 1.34 35.58
N GLY A 265 -16.95 1.77 36.67
CA GLY A 265 -15.61 2.35 36.55
C GLY A 265 -15.25 3.29 37.67
N ASP A 266 -14.20 4.07 37.47
CA ASP A 266 -13.70 5.02 38.45
C ASP A 266 -13.14 6.27 37.76
N GLY A 267 -12.87 7.34 38.51
CA GLY A 267 -12.26 8.56 37.98
C GLY A 267 -12.67 9.80 38.76
N SER A 268 -11.97 10.90 38.49
CA SER A 268 -12.12 12.16 39.24
C SER A 268 -13.53 12.77 39.20
N TYR A 269 -14.39 12.36 38.26
CA TYR A 269 -15.76 12.88 38.14
C TYR A 269 -16.81 11.95 38.76
N LYS A 270 -16.44 10.75 39.24
CA LYS A 270 -17.41 9.75 39.70
C LYS A 270 -18.27 10.24 40.87
N GLU A 271 -17.63 10.78 41.91
CA GLU A 271 -18.34 11.28 43.10
C GLU A 271 -19.31 12.41 42.74
N ARG A 272 -18.88 13.35 41.88
CA ARG A 272 -19.71 14.46 41.38
C ARG A 272 -20.92 13.94 40.60
N LEU A 273 -20.74 12.95 39.73
CA LEU A 273 -21.83 12.35 38.95
C LEU A 273 -22.83 11.60 39.84
N GLN A 274 -22.35 10.87 40.85
CA GLN A 274 -23.20 10.20 41.82
C GLN A 274 -24.03 11.20 42.64
N GLN A 275 -23.42 12.30 43.07
CA GLN A 275 -24.11 13.37 43.77
C GLN A 275 -25.18 14.02 42.89
N SER A 276 -24.84 14.34 41.64
CA SER A 276 -25.79 14.93 40.68
C SER A 276 -26.96 14.01 40.37
N ALA A 277 -26.73 12.69 40.25
CA ALA A 277 -27.80 11.72 40.05
C ALA A 277 -28.77 11.65 41.25
N LYS A 278 -28.25 11.75 42.49
CA LYS A 278 -29.05 11.81 43.71
C LYS A 278 -29.88 13.10 43.78
N GLU A 279 -29.26 14.25 43.52
CA GLU A 279 -29.93 15.56 43.53
C GLU A 279 -31.05 15.64 42.49
N GLN A 280 -30.88 14.95 41.37
CA GLN A 280 -31.88 14.86 40.30
C GLN A 280 -32.89 13.73 40.49
N ASN A 281 -32.81 12.95 41.58
CA ASN A 281 -33.64 11.78 41.87
C ASN A 281 -33.70 10.76 40.71
N LEU A 282 -32.55 10.44 40.11
CA LEU A 282 -32.47 9.49 39.00
C LEU A 282 -32.48 8.04 39.52
N GLU A 283 -33.61 7.36 39.36
CA GLU A 283 -33.78 5.95 39.76
C GLU A 283 -33.29 4.94 38.71
N ASN A 284 -33.15 5.37 37.45
CA ASN A 284 -32.74 4.55 36.31
C ASN A 284 -31.23 4.57 36.04
N VAL A 285 -30.42 5.06 36.99
CA VAL A 285 -28.95 5.17 36.87
C VAL A 285 -28.28 4.41 38.01
N VAL A 286 -27.42 3.45 37.67
CA VAL A 286 -26.67 2.65 38.65
C VAL A 286 -25.17 2.79 38.43
N PHE A 287 -24.47 3.16 39.50
CA PHE A 287 -23.02 3.26 39.53
C PHE A 287 -22.40 2.03 40.20
N LEU A 288 -21.48 1.37 39.50
CA LEU A 288 -20.72 0.23 40.02
C LEU A 288 -19.23 0.58 40.15
N PRO A 289 -18.50 -0.02 41.12
CA PRO A 289 -17.04 0.01 41.18
C PRO A 289 -16.36 -0.43 39.87
N ALA A 290 -15.11 0.01 39.65
CA ALA A 290 -14.32 -0.48 38.54
C ALA A 290 -14.07 -1.99 38.64
N VAL A 291 -13.93 -2.64 37.48
CA VAL A 291 -13.53 -4.04 37.34
C VAL A 291 -12.18 -4.12 36.62
N ASP A 292 -11.49 -5.24 36.77
CA ASP A 292 -10.28 -5.49 36.00
C ASP A 292 -10.58 -5.73 34.52
N LYS A 293 -9.60 -5.45 33.66
CA LYS A 293 -9.73 -5.51 32.21
C LYS A 293 -10.16 -6.92 31.73
N SER A 294 -9.64 -7.97 32.36
CA SER A 294 -9.98 -9.36 32.05
C SER A 294 -11.43 -9.74 32.38
N ALA A 295 -12.15 -8.93 33.18
CA ALA A 295 -13.55 -9.15 33.51
C ALA A 295 -14.52 -8.38 32.60
N ILE A 296 -14.01 -7.59 31.65
CA ILE A 296 -14.83 -6.83 30.71
C ILE A 296 -15.70 -7.73 29.80
N PRO A 297 -15.23 -8.89 29.29
CA PRO A 297 -16.09 -9.75 28.49
C PRO A 297 -17.31 -10.29 29.27
N ASP A 298 -17.11 -10.71 30.53
CA ASP A 298 -18.21 -11.14 31.40
C ASP A 298 -19.15 -9.97 31.72
N LEU A 299 -18.60 -8.79 32.04
CA LEU A 299 -19.41 -7.58 32.29
C LEU A 299 -20.33 -7.22 31.11
N ILE A 300 -19.76 -7.19 29.90
CA ILE A 300 -20.48 -6.77 28.69
C ILE A 300 -21.61 -7.73 28.36
N SER A 301 -21.52 -9.01 28.73
CA SER A 301 -22.59 -9.99 28.49
C SER A 301 -23.95 -9.56 29.05
N TYR A 302 -23.96 -8.79 30.15
CA TYR A 302 -25.16 -8.26 30.81
C TYR A 302 -25.76 -7.01 30.17
N PHE A 303 -25.07 -6.38 29.21
CA PHE A 303 -25.54 -5.17 28.56
C PHE A 303 -26.33 -5.50 27.29
N ASP A 304 -27.38 -4.73 27.02
CA ASP A 304 -28.11 -4.82 25.74
C ASP A 304 -27.42 -3.98 24.67
N ILE A 305 -26.98 -2.77 25.04
CA ILE A 305 -26.14 -1.90 24.21
C ILE A 305 -25.02 -1.28 25.07
N VAL A 306 -23.92 -0.89 24.42
CA VAL A 306 -22.85 -0.13 25.06
C VAL A 306 -22.89 1.33 24.61
N THR A 307 -22.81 2.25 25.56
CA THR A 307 -22.74 3.68 25.30
C THR A 307 -21.33 4.23 25.49
N ILE A 308 -20.93 5.16 24.61
CA ILE A 308 -19.70 5.94 24.75
C ILE A 308 -20.01 7.40 24.41
N PHE A 309 -19.53 8.30 25.25
CA PHE A 309 -19.65 9.74 25.06
C PHE A 309 -18.26 10.35 24.92
N ALA A 310 -18.15 11.34 24.04
CA ALA A 310 -16.97 12.15 23.85
C ALA A 310 -17.29 13.62 24.11
N ALA A 311 -16.31 14.38 24.62
CA ALA A 311 -16.46 15.83 24.75
C ALA A 311 -16.67 16.51 23.39
N ASN A 312 -17.46 17.58 23.34
CA ASN A 312 -17.62 18.35 22.10
C ASN A 312 -16.40 19.27 21.90
N THR A 313 -15.36 18.76 21.24
CA THR A 313 -14.11 19.46 20.98
C THR A 313 -13.67 19.29 19.53
N LYS A 314 -12.89 20.25 19.02
CA LYS A 314 -12.30 20.15 17.68
C LYS A 314 -11.27 19.02 17.57
N LEU A 315 -10.77 18.50 18.69
CA LEU A 315 -9.69 17.50 18.73
C LEU A 315 -10.05 16.25 17.94
N TYR A 316 -11.32 15.84 17.99
CA TYR A 316 -11.80 14.64 17.31
C TYR A 316 -11.92 14.77 15.79
N ARG A 317 -11.56 15.92 15.20
CA ARG A 317 -11.37 16.04 13.74
C ARG A 317 -10.29 15.08 13.20
N PHE A 318 -9.37 14.65 14.07
CA PHE A 318 -8.29 13.73 13.71
C PHE A 318 -8.70 12.25 13.77
N GLY A 319 -9.92 11.93 14.21
CA GLY A 319 -10.38 10.55 14.43
C GLY A 319 -10.45 10.18 15.91
N ILE A 320 -10.87 8.95 16.19
CA ILE A 320 -10.99 8.38 17.55
C ILE A 320 -10.45 6.95 17.61
N CYS A 321 -9.84 6.58 18.74
CA CYS A 321 -9.22 5.27 18.94
C CYS A 321 -9.47 4.72 20.37
N MET A 322 -10.74 4.74 20.79
CA MET A 322 -11.12 4.44 22.17
C MET A 322 -11.12 2.94 22.46
N ASN A 323 -10.36 2.48 23.45
CA ASN A 323 -10.30 1.05 23.84
C ASN A 323 -11.69 0.42 24.09
N LYS A 324 -12.60 1.15 24.74
CA LYS A 324 -13.97 0.68 25.05
C LYS A 324 -14.79 0.38 23.79
N MET A 325 -14.51 1.08 22.69
CA MET A 325 -15.18 0.85 21.41
C MET A 325 -14.80 -0.52 20.87
N PHE A 326 -13.50 -0.84 20.85
CA PHE A 326 -12.99 -2.15 20.43
C PHE A 326 -13.50 -3.27 21.35
N ASP A 327 -13.54 -3.03 22.67
CA ASP A 327 -14.08 -4.01 23.62
C ASP A 327 -15.58 -4.27 23.37
N ALA A 328 -16.39 -3.23 23.21
CA ALA A 328 -17.82 -3.38 22.98
C ALA A 328 -18.13 -4.11 21.66
N MET A 329 -17.40 -3.76 20.60
CA MET A 329 -17.49 -4.42 19.30
C MET A 329 -17.07 -5.89 19.41
N MET A 330 -15.93 -6.20 20.04
CA MET A 330 -15.51 -7.58 20.29
C MET A 330 -16.51 -8.36 21.16
N GLY A 331 -17.22 -7.70 22.07
CA GLY A 331 -18.30 -8.33 22.85
C GLY A 331 -19.60 -8.55 22.08
N GLY A 332 -19.65 -8.19 20.79
CA GLY A 332 -20.84 -8.35 19.96
C GLY A 332 -22.01 -7.49 20.43
N LYS A 333 -21.74 -6.33 21.04
CA LYS A 333 -22.80 -5.41 21.50
C LYS A 333 -22.91 -4.21 20.58
N PRO A 334 -24.14 -3.83 20.17
CA PRO A 334 -24.35 -2.57 19.46
C PRO A 334 -23.87 -1.37 20.27
N LEU A 335 -23.28 -0.41 19.58
CA LEU A 335 -22.78 0.82 20.20
C LEU A 335 -23.72 1.98 19.97
N LEU A 336 -23.90 2.83 20.99
CA LEU A 336 -24.51 4.15 20.84
C LEU A 336 -23.48 5.22 21.22
N LEU A 337 -22.88 5.82 20.18
CA LEU A 337 -21.74 6.71 20.29
C LEU A 337 -22.18 8.18 20.20
N SER A 338 -21.79 9.02 21.15
CA SER A 338 -21.96 10.48 21.09
C SER A 338 -20.62 11.17 20.83
N VAL A 339 -20.34 11.49 19.58
CA VAL A 339 -19.06 12.07 19.14
C VAL A 339 -19.23 12.88 17.85
N THR A 340 -18.35 13.85 17.61
CA THR A 340 -18.28 14.60 16.35
C THR A 340 -16.90 14.36 15.72
N THR A 341 -16.82 13.46 14.74
CA THR A 341 -15.60 13.02 14.04
C THR A 341 -15.95 12.69 12.58
N PRO A 342 -15.02 12.71 11.61
CA PRO A 342 -15.34 12.48 10.20
C PRO A 342 -16.01 11.11 9.92
N GLU A 343 -15.47 10.03 10.48
CA GLU A 343 -16.01 8.67 10.38
C GLU A 343 -15.57 7.85 11.61
N THR A 344 -16.30 6.78 11.94
CA THR A 344 -15.97 5.84 13.02
C THR A 344 -16.01 4.38 12.57
N LEU A 345 -15.35 3.50 13.32
CA LEU A 345 -15.47 2.04 13.10
C LEU A 345 -16.90 1.52 13.32
N VAL A 346 -17.70 2.22 14.14
CA VAL A 346 -19.11 1.87 14.37
C VAL A 346 -19.92 2.08 13.10
N GLU A 347 -19.70 3.19 12.40
CA GLU A 347 -20.35 3.47 11.10
C GLU A 347 -19.85 2.52 10.02
N LYS A 348 -18.53 2.30 9.91
CA LYS A 348 -17.93 1.38 8.91
C LYS A 348 -18.48 -0.03 9.00
N ALA A 349 -18.71 -0.54 10.21
CA ALA A 349 -19.22 -1.88 10.45
C ALA A 349 -20.75 -1.96 10.49
N ASP A 350 -21.46 -0.83 10.41
CA ASP A 350 -22.87 -0.73 10.77
C ASP A 350 -23.15 -1.40 12.13
N ALA A 351 -22.28 -1.18 13.12
CA ALA A 351 -22.28 -1.88 14.42
C ALA A 351 -22.99 -1.09 15.54
N GLY A 352 -23.81 -0.12 15.17
CA GLY A 352 -24.44 0.78 16.13
C GLY A 352 -24.92 2.08 15.51
N ILE A 353 -25.19 3.07 16.37
CA ILE A 353 -25.64 4.40 15.97
C ILE A 353 -24.63 5.42 16.51
N VAL A 354 -24.19 6.33 15.63
CA VAL A 354 -23.35 7.47 15.98
C VAL A 354 -24.18 8.74 15.90
N ILE A 355 -24.11 9.55 16.95
CA ILE A 355 -24.82 10.81 17.06
C ILE A 355 -23.85 11.92 17.43
N LYS A 356 -24.17 13.14 17.01
CA LYS A 356 -23.30 14.32 17.23
C LYS A 356 -23.11 14.60 18.72
N ALA A 357 -21.88 14.93 19.11
CA ALA A 357 -21.58 15.25 20.51
C ALA A 357 -22.48 16.37 21.05
N GLY A 358 -23.18 16.10 22.15
CA GLY A 358 -24.09 17.05 22.81
C GLY A 358 -25.55 17.04 22.34
N ASP A 359 -25.90 16.26 21.30
CA ASP A 359 -27.28 16.16 20.81
C ASP A 359 -28.12 15.18 21.67
N VAL A 360 -28.69 15.71 22.75
CA VAL A 360 -29.46 14.91 23.72
C VAL A 360 -30.73 14.31 23.10
N GLU A 361 -31.43 15.05 22.23
CA GLU A 361 -32.71 14.60 21.67
C GLU A 361 -32.52 13.46 20.66
N SER A 362 -31.51 13.56 19.79
CA SER A 362 -31.16 12.46 18.89
C SER A 362 -30.65 11.23 19.66
N TYR A 363 -29.97 11.43 20.79
CA TYR A 363 -29.52 10.34 21.67
C TYR A 363 -30.70 9.55 22.23
N ILE A 364 -31.71 10.25 22.78
CA ILE A 364 -32.92 9.64 23.35
C ILE A 364 -33.66 8.81 22.29
N LYS A 365 -33.93 9.42 21.12
CA LYS A 365 -34.57 8.74 19.98
C LYS A 365 -33.80 7.49 19.55
N SER A 366 -32.48 7.53 19.59
CA SER A 366 -31.63 6.40 19.21
C SER A 366 -31.68 5.27 20.23
N ILE A 367 -31.72 5.56 21.54
CA ILE A 367 -31.94 4.53 22.56
C ILE A 367 -33.32 3.88 22.37
N GLU A 368 -34.38 4.69 22.21
CA GLU A 368 -35.74 4.18 22.01
C GLU A 368 -35.83 3.32 20.74
N LYS A 369 -35.16 3.73 19.66
CA LYS A 369 -35.04 2.94 18.44
C LYS A 369 -34.37 1.59 18.72
N LEU A 370 -33.19 1.59 19.35
CA LEU A 370 -32.43 0.38 19.64
C LEU A 370 -33.19 -0.58 20.56
N LYS A 371 -33.89 -0.07 21.57
CA LYS A 371 -34.74 -0.87 22.47
C LYS A 371 -35.87 -1.58 21.71
N ASN A 372 -36.47 -0.91 20.74
CA ASN A 372 -37.62 -1.40 19.99
C ASN A 372 -37.25 -2.28 18.78
N LEU A 373 -35.95 -2.49 18.50
CA LEU A 373 -35.53 -3.43 17.46
C LEU A 373 -35.86 -4.87 17.87
N PRO A 374 -36.18 -5.75 16.90
CA PRO A 374 -36.20 -7.18 17.14
C PRO A 374 -34.87 -7.66 17.73
N GLU A 375 -34.92 -8.58 18.70
CA GLU A 375 -33.72 -9.08 19.39
C GLU A 375 -32.65 -9.60 18.43
N GLU A 376 -33.05 -10.32 17.39
CA GLU A 376 -32.16 -10.81 16.34
C GLU A 376 -31.50 -9.68 15.53
N GLU A 377 -32.22 -8.60 15.25
CA GLU A 377 -31.65 -7.45 14.52
C GLU A 377 -30.63 -6.70 15.38
N LEU A 378 -30.94 -6.50 16.66
CA LEU A 378 -30.03 -5.90 17.63
C LEU A 378 -28.76 -6.75 17.81
N LYS A 379 -28.92 -8.07 17.91
CA LYS A 379 -27.80 -9.01 18.00
C LYS A 379 -26.95 -9.00 16.74
N ASN A 380 -27.56 -9.07 15.56
CA ASN A 380 -26.85 -9.03 14.28
C ASN A 380 -26.05 -7.72 14.11
N MET A 381 -26.62 -6.58 14.55
CA MET A 381 -25.91 -5.31 14.59
C MET A 381 -24.63 -5.39 15.42
N GLY A 382 -24.70 -5.96 16.62
CA GLY A 382 -23.52 -6.16 17.46
C GLY A 382 -22.50 -7.14 16.85
N MET A 383 -22.98 -8.22 16.23
CA MET A 383 -22.12 -9.24 15.62
C MET A 383 -21.30 -8.72 14.43
N ARG A 384 -21.81 -7.76 13.65
CA ARG A 384 -20.99 -7.10 12.61
C ARG A 384 -19.76 -6.41 13.19
N GLY A 385 -19.90 -5.76 14.35
CA GLY A 385 -18.78 -5.17 15.08
C GLY A 385 -17.79 -6.23 15.58
N HIS A 386 -18.30 -7.36 16.08
CA HIS A 386 -17.47 -8.49 16.52
C HIS A 386 -16.64 -9.07 15.38
N GLU A 387 -17.25 -9.30 14.22
CA GLU A 387 -16.58 -9.81 13.04
C GLU A 387 -15.46 -8.88 12.59
N LEU A 388 -15.70 -7.57 12.50
CA LEU A 388 -14.66 -6.62 12.13
C LEU A 388 -13.48 -6.66 13.11
N VAL A 389 -13.75 -6.59 14.42
CA VAL A 389 -12.69 -6.52 15.43
C VAL A 389 -11.90 -7.84 15.52
N SER A 390 -12.58 -8.97 15.52
CA SER A 390 -11.92 -10.29 15.55
C SER A 390 -11.09 -10.56 14.28
N CYS A 391 -11.52 -10.04 13.13
CA CYS A 391 -10.83 -10.20 11.85
C CYS A 391 -9.67 -9.23 11.64
N GLU A 392 -9.66 -8.05 12.23
CA GLU A 392 -8.67 -7.01 11.87
C GLU A 392 -7.97 -6.31 13.04
N TYR A 393 -8.62 -6.25 14.21
CA TYR A 393 -8.21 -5.39 15.33
C TYR A 393 -7.79 -6.19 16.57
N THR A 394 -7.30 -7.41 16.37
CA THR A 394 -6.62 -8.18 17.41
C THR A 394 -5.14 -7.81 17.47
N TYR A 395 -4.56 -7.77 18.66
CA TYR A 395 -3.17 -7.30 18.83
C TYR A 395 -2.13 -8.15 18.07
N ASP A 396 -2.36 -9.43 17.81
CA ASP A 396 -1.49 -10.25 16.96
C ASP A 396 -1.41 -9.70 15.53
N LYS A 397 -2.56 -9.26 14.97
CA LYS A 397 -2.64 -8.65 13.63
C LYS A 397 -2.05 -7.24 13.62
N LEU A 398 -2.34 -6.44 14.64
CA LEU A 398 -1.79 -5.09 14.77
C LEU A 398 -0.27 -5.13 14.95
N ALA A 399 0.25 -6.07 15.74
CA ALA A 399 1.67 -6.30 15.93
C ALA A 399 2.35 -6.69 14.61
N ASN A 400 1.76 -7.60 13.83
CA ASN A 400 2.26 -7.96 12.49
C ASN A 400 2.33 -6.75 11.56
N LYS A 401 1.27 -5.92 11.51
CA LYS A 401 1.26 -4.67 10.72
C LYS A 401 2.39 -3.74 11.17
N PHE A 402 2.61 -3.60 12.47
CA PHE A 402 3.66 -2.75 13.02
C PHE A 402 5.07 -3.29 12.69
N VAL A 403 5.28 -4.61 12.69
CA VAL A 403 6.56 -5.21 12.27
C VAL A 403 6.93 -4.79 10.85
N GLY A 404 5.99 -4.79 9.91
CA GLY A 404 6.22 -4.27 8.56
C GLY A 404 6.69 -2.81 8.52
N VAL A 405 6.23 -1.98 9.47
CA VAL A 405 6.70 -0.59 9.62
C VAL A 405 8.10 -0.52 10.23
N MET A 406 8.47 -1.44 11.13
CA MET A 406 9.78 -1.47 11.80
C MET A 406 10.90 -2.03 10.93
N GLU A 407 10.58 -2.93 10.01
CA GLU A 407 11.57 -3.50 9.12
C GLU A 407 12.19 -2.42 8.23
N LYS A 408 13.51 -2.50 8.00
CA LYS A 408 14.17 -1.71 6.94
C LYS A 408 13.70 -2.26 5.60
N THR A 409 12.58 -1.74 5.09
CA THR A 409 11.85 -2.33 3.97
C THR A 409 12.42 -2.02 2.59
N GLY A 410 13.35 -1.07 2.48
CA GLY A 410 14.01 -0.74 1.22
C GLY A 410 15.24 -1.58 0.90
N ARG A 411 15.11 -2.62 0.07
CA ARG A 411 16.27 -3.20 -0.63
C ARG A 411 16.92 -2.19 -1.57
N ARG A 412 18.26 -2.25 -1.69
CA ARG A 412 19.02 -1.56 -2.73
C ARG A 412 19.01 -2.43 -3.98
N ILE A 413 18.35 -1.95 -5.02
CA ILE A 413 18.12 -2.69 -6.27
C ILE A 413 18.97 -2.04 -7.36
N LEU A 414 19.84 -2.84 -7.96
CA LEU A 414 20.61 -2.45 -9.15
C LEU A 414 20.00 -3.11 -10.39
N LEU A 415 19.29 -2.34 -11.20
CA LEU A 415 18.72 -2.81 -12.47
C LEU A 415 19.66 -2.42 -13.61
N ILE A 416 20.13 -3.40 -14.36
CA ILE A 416 21.02 -3.22 -15.51
C ILE A 416 20.19 -3.43 -16.77
N ASN A 417 20.06 -2.38 -17.57
CA ASN A 417 19.38 -2.44 -18.86
C ASN A 417 19.99 -1.40 -19.80
N HIS A 418 20.63 -1.87 -20.87
CA HIS A 418 21.36 -1.04 -21.82
C HIS A 418 20.46 0.06 -22.45
N TYR A 419 19.18 -0.23 -22.69
CA TYR A 419 18.28 0.65 -23.45
C TYR A 419 17.24 1.37 -22.60
N ALA A 420 17.24 1.18 -21.28
CA ALA A 420 16.29 1.82 -20.37
C ALA A 420 16.20 3.33 -20.61
N GLY A 421 14.98 3.84 -20.72
CA GLY A 421 14.69 5.25 -20.91
C GLY A 421 13.60 5.71 -19.95
N SER A 422 13.09 6.91 -20.17
CA SER A 422 11.96 7.50 -19.44
C SER A 422 10.85 7.92 -20.42
N PRO A 423 9.65 8.28 -19.94
CA PRO A 423 8.59 8.83 -20.80
C PRO A 423 9.04 10.01 -21.68
N GLU A 424 10.00 10.81 -21.21
CA GLU A 424 10.56 11.95 -21.96
C GLU A 424 11.56 11.51 -23.04
N MET A 425 12.37 10.49 -22.74
CA MET A 425 13.41 9.99 -23.66
C MET A 425 12.86 9.04 -24.73
N GLY A 426 11.73 8.37 -24.49
CA GLY A 426 11.16 7.36 -25.38
C GLY A 426 11.51 5.92 -24.96
N MET A 427 11.19 4.94 -25.82
CA MET A 427 11.41 3.50 -25.56
C MET A 427 12.83 3.25 -25.01
N GLU A 428 13.06 2.49 -23.92
CA GLU A 428 12.30 1.41 -23.28
C GLU A 428 11.73 1.78 -21.88
N PHE A 429 10.41 1.70 -21.69
CA PHE A 429 9.72 2.29 -20.52
C PHE A 429 9.57 1.38 -19.30
N ARG A 430 9.60 0.05 -19.49
CA ARG A 430 9.31 -0.92 -18.44
C ARG A 430 10.28 -0.80 -17.24
N PRO A 431 11.62 -0.70 -17.45
CA PRO A 431 12.55 -0.50 -16.35
C PRO A 431 12.22 0.73 -15.50
N TYR A 432 11.83 1.83 -16.15
CA TYR A 432 11.43 3.06 -15.48
C TYR A 432 10.17 2.88 -14.63
N TYR A 433 9.08 2.34 -15.21
CA TYR A 433 7.81 2.25 -14.49
C TYR A 433 7.89 1.29 -13.30
N ILE A 434 8.56 0.14 -13.45
CA ILE A 434 8.78 -0.79 -12.34
C ILE A 434 9.62 -0.13 -11.25
N SER A 435 10.71 0.55 -11.62
CA SER A 435 11.59 1.20 -10.64
C SER A 435 10.87 2.29 -9.86
N ARG A 436 9.99 3.07 -10.51
CA ARG A 436 9.20 4.10 -9.85
C ARG A 436 8.26 3.49 -8.81
N GLU A 437 7.57 2.40 -9.12
CA GLU A 437 6.68 1.74 -8.16
C GLU A 437 7.46 1.10 -7.00
N LEU A 438 8.63 0.50 -7.27
CA LEU A 438 9.50 -0.03 -6.21
C LEU A 438 10.05 1.08 -5.30
N VAL A 439 10.34 2.28 -5.83
CA VAL A 439 10.74 3.42 -5.01
C VAL A 439 9.62 3.84 -4.06
N LYS A 440 8.36 3.82 -4.51
CA LYS A 440 7.20 4.14 -3.66
C LYS A 440 7.02 3.16 -2.49
N THR A 441 7.39 1.90 -2.66
CA THR A 441 7.35 0.89 -1.58
C THR A 441 8.58 0.95 -0.66
N GLY A 442 9.46 1.93 -0.86
CA GLY A 442 10.61 2.22 0.00
C GLY A 442 11.93 1.66 -0.50
N HIS A 443 12.00 1.01 -1.67
CA HIS A 443 13.25 0.53 -2.25
C HIS A 443 14.14 1.67 -2.78
N ASN A 444 15.46 1.48 -2.69
CA ASN A 444 16.41 2.35 -3.36
C ASN A 444 16.78 1.71 -4.69
N VAL A 445 16.30 2.27 -5.81
CA VAL A 445 16.50 1.70 -7.14
C VAL A 445 17.51 2.53 -7.94
N THR A 446 18.54 1.85 -8.44
CA THR A 446 19.53 2.40 -9.37
C THR A 446 19.47 1.65 -10.70
N ILE A 447 19.22 2.35 -11.79
CA ILE A 447 19.26 1.83 -13.16
C ILE A 447 20.61 2.17 -13.80
N ILE A 448 21.36 1.18 -14.28
CA ILE A 448 22.53 1.39 -15.13
C ILE A 448 22.12 1.16 -16.59
N ALA A 449 22.31 2.19 -17.43
CA ALA A 449 21.90 2.20 -18.83
C ALA A 449 22.95 2.83 -19.74
N GLY A 450 22.93 2.50 -21.04
CA GLY A 450 23.83 3.11 -22.01
C GLY A 450 23.35 4.49 -22.43
N SER A 451 24.29 5.37 -22.76
CA SER A 451 24.03 6.76 -23.13
C SER A 451 23.36 6.91 -24.48
N PHE A 452 23.37 5.88 -25.33
CA PHE A 452 22.86 5.98 -26.69
C PHE A 452 21.98 4.80 -27.12
N SER A 453 20.85 5.13 -27.75
CA SER A 453 20.03 4.23 -28.55
C SER A 453 19.37 5.00 -29.69
N HIS A 454 19.45 4.44 -30.91
CA HIS A 454 18.74 4.96 -32.08
C HIS A 454 17.20 4.88 -31.97
N LEU A 455 16.67 4.17 -30.96
CA LEU A 455 15.24 4.04 -30.70
C LEU A 455 14.70 5.08 -29.69
N ARG A 456 15.59 5.78 -28.97
CA ARG A 456 15.18 6.89 -28.09
C ARG A 456 14.87 8.12 -28.92
N LYS A 457 13.83 8.86 -28.53
CA LYS A 457 13.51 10.18 -29.08
C LYS A 457 14.61 11.19 -28.72
N THR A 458 15.08 11.11 -27.48
CA THR A 458 16.15 11.98 -26.95
C THR A 458 17.10 11.13 -26.13
N ASN A 459 18.39 11.16 -26.47
CA ASN A 459 19.44 10.49 -25.69
C ASN A 459 19.94 11.41 -24.56
N PRO A 460 20.37 10.86 -23.42
CA PRO A 460 20.95 11.65 -22.33
C PRO A 460 22.22 12.37 -22.78
N ALA A 461 22.34 13.64 -22.45
CA ALA A 461 23.53 14.44 -22.73
C ALA A 461 24.59 14.18 -21.65
N ILE A 462 25.61 13.38 -21.97
CA ILE A 462 26.69 13.06 -21.03
C ILE A 462 28.07 13.31 -21.64
N SER A 463 28.99 13.80 -20.81
CA SER A 463 30.41 14.01 -21.16
C SER A 463 31.33 12.93 -20.59
N GLU A 464 30.97 12.38 -19.43
CA GLU A 464 31.76 11.41 -18.66
C GLU A 464 31.29 9.96 -18.90
N ASN A 465 32.14 8.99 -18.54
CA ASN A 465 31.85 7.57 -18.76
C ASN A 465 30.79 7.00 -17.81
N PHE A 466 30.61 7.60 -16.62
CA PHE A 466 29.58 7.25 -15.64
C PHE A 466 28.95 8.55 -15.14
N THR A 467 27.73 8.84 -15.58
CA THR A 467 27.01 10.05 -15.17
C THR A 467 25.75 9.68 -14.42
N GLU A 468 25.63 10.15 -13.18
CA GLU A 468 24.43 9.96 -12.38
C GLU A 468 23.39 11.04 -12.71
N GLN A 469 22.13 10.62 -12.81
CA GLN A 469 20.99 11.50 -13.01
C GLN A 469 19.83 10.96 -12.18
N GLU A 470 19.09 11.83 -11.50
CA GLU A 470 17.84 11.43 -10.85
C GLU A 470 16.66 11.75 -11.78
N ILE A 471 15.78 10.76 -11.99
CA ILE A 471 14.56 10.89 -12.81
C ILE A 471 13.41 10.31 -11.99
N ASP A 472 12.48 11.16 -11.55
CA ASP A 472 11.29 10.79 -10.77
C ASP A 472 11.59 9.89 -9.56
N GLY A 473 12.65 10.22 -8.79
CA GLY A 473 13.10 9.47 -7.63
C GLY A 473 13.91 8.20 -7.94
N VAL A 474 14.08 7.84 -9.22
CA VAL A 474 14.92 6.72 -9.66
C VAL A 474 16.30 7.25 -10.03
N LYS A 475 17.35 6.62 -9.49
CA LYS A 475 18.74 6.96 -9.84
C LYS A 475 19.13 6.27 -11.15
N TYR A 476 19.41 7.05 -12.18
CA TYR A 476 20.03 6.59 -13.42
C TYR A 476 21.55 6.76 -13.36
N VAL A 477 22.26 5.79 -13.90
CA VAL A 477 23.70 5.82 -14.11
C VAL A 477 23.95 5.53 -15.58
N TRP A 478 24.31 6.57 -16.32
CA TRP A 478 24.55 6.49 -17.75
C TRP A 478 25.98 6.09 -18.03
N ILE A 479 26.16 4.98 -18.75
CA ILE A 479 27.44 4.53 -19.29
C ILE A 479 27.59 5.08 -20.70
N LYS A 480 28.71 5.76 -20.97
CA LYS A 480 29.01 6.24 -22.32
C LYS A 480 29.19 5.08 -23.30
N THR A 481 28.39 5.07 -24.36
CA THR A 481 28.37 4.05 -25.42
C THR A 481 28.41 4.69 -26.80
N ASP A 482 28.82 3.94 -27.82
CA ASP A 482 28.94 4.46 -29.19
C ASP A 482 27.58 4.75 -29.83
N GLU A 483 27.57 5.72 -30.75
CA GLU A 483 26.45 6.06 -31.60
C GLU A 483 26.36 5.11 -32.82
N TYR A 484 25.15 4.82 -33.27
CA TYR A 484 24.88 3.93 -34.41
C TYR A 484 23.49 4.17 -34.98
N ASP A 485 23.31 3.95 -36.29
CA ASP A 485 22.06 4.29 -36.99
C ASP A 485 21.16 3.09 -37.30
N SER A 486 21.64 1.85 -37.08
CA SER A 486 20.90 0.65 -37.44
C SER A 486 21.31 -0.61 -36.66
N ASN A 487 20.53 -1.68 -36.86
CA ASN A 487 20.76 -2.99 -36.25
C ASN A 487 21.89 -3.78 -36.94
N GLY A 488 23.13 -3.34 -36.74
CA GLY A 488 24.32 -3.95 -37.34
C GLY A 488 25.50 -4.13 -36.37
N ILE A 489 26.70 -4.28 -36.93
CA ILE A 489 27.95 -4.53 -36.17
C ILE A 489 28.23 -3.40 -35.18
N ALA A 490 27.98 -2.14 -35.54
CA ALA A 490 28.15 -1.00 -34.63
C ALA A 490 27.29 -1.13 -33.36
N ARG A 491 26.04 -1.60 -33.49
CA ARG A 491 25.18 -1.90 -32.33
C ARG A 491 25.77 -3.01 -31.47
N ALA A 492 26.31 -4.08 -32.09
CA ALA A 492 26.95 -5.16 -31.36
C ALA A 492 28.23 -4.70 -30.61
N LEU A 493 29.01 -3.79 -31.19
CA LEU A 493 30.16 -3.16 -30.52
C LEU A 493 29.72 -2.30 -29.33
N SER A 494 28.64 -1.53 -29.48
CA SER A 494 28.04 -0.77 -28.39
C SER A 494 27.59 -1.68 -27.23
N MET A 495 26.95 -2.82 -27.52
CA MET A 495 26.61 -3.85 -26.50
C MET A 495 27.87 -4.37 -25.78
N TYR A 496 28.94 -4.65 -26.53
CA TYR A 496 30.21 -5.09 -25.96
C TYR A 496 30.84 -4.01 -25.05
N HIS A 497 30.86 -2.75 -25.48
CA HIS A 497 31.40 -1.64 -24.68
C HIS A 497 30.62 -1.44 -23.38
N PHE A 498 29.29 -1.51 -23.42
CA PHE A 498 28.45 -1.48 -22.23
C PHE A 498 28.81 -2.62 -21.25
N CYS A 499 28.88 -3.86 -21.74
CA CYS A 499 29.24 -5.03 -20.91
C CYS A 499 30.67 -4.95 -20.36
N ARG A 500 31.61 -4.41 -21.16
CA ARG A 500 33.00 -4.19 -20.75
C ARG A 500 33.08 -3.16 -19.63
N ALA A 501 32.37 -2.04 -19.75
CA ALA A 501 32.32 -0.99 -18.73
C ALA A 501 31.80 -1.53 -17.39
N LEU A 502 30.72 -2.32 -17.41
CA LEU A 502 30.22 -3.00 -16.20
C LEU A 502 31.26 -3.98 -15.62
N THR A 503 31.93 -4.75 -16.47
CA THR A 503 32.89 -5.78 -16.03
C THR A 503 34.14 -5.17 -15.39
N VAL A 504 34.65 -4.07 -15.96
CA VAL A 504 35.82 -3.35 -15.46
C VAL A 504 35.50 -2.67 -14.13
N ASN A 505 34.36 -1.98 -14.04
CA ASN A 505 34.00 -1.15 -12.90
C ASN A 505 33.16 -1.87 -11.82
N LYS A 506 32.96 -3.19 -11.92
CA LYS A 506 32.12 -3.97 -10.99
C LYS A 506 32.44 -3.76 -9.50
N LYS A 507 33.70 -3.54 -9.13
CA LYS A 507 34.08 -3.31 -7.71
C LYS A 507 33.57 -1.95 -7.23
N GLU A 508 33.79 -0.90 -8.03
CA GLU A 508 33.31 0.45 -7.74
C GLU A 508 31.78 0.49 -7.70
N ILE A 509 31.10 -0.17 -8.64
CA ILE A 509 29.64 -0.30 -8.65
C ILE A 509 29.15 -0.95 -7.34
N VAL A 510 29.77 -2.03 -6.89
CA VAL A 510 29.40 -2.69 -5.63
C VAL A 510 29.69 -1.80 -4.42
N GLU A 511 30.83 -1.12 -4.39
CA GLU A 511 31.21 -0.25 -3.28
C GLU A 511 30.30 0.98 -3.17
N ARG A 512 29.94 1.58 -4.32
CA ARG A 512 29.10 2.78 -4.41
C ARG A 512 27.63 2.49 -4.15
N TYR A 513 27.06 1.45 -4.76
CA TYR A 513 25.62 1.18 -4.71
C TYR A 513 25.21 0.09 -3.73
N LYS A 514 26.14 -0.77 -3.32
CA LYS A 514 25.95 -1.84 -2.32
C LYS A 514 24.64 -2.61 -2.51
N PRO A 515 24.38 -3.17 -3.71
CA PRO A 515 23.07 -3.74 -4.02
C PRO A 515 22.77 -4.97 -3.15
N ASP A 516 21.50 -5.08 -2.74
CA ASP A 516 20.93 -6.29 -2.14
C ASP A 516 20.31 -7.20 -3.22
N ILE A 517 19.87 -6.59 -4.34
CA ILE A 517 19.34 -7.25 -5.54
C ILE A 517 20.04 -6.69 -6.78
N VAL A 518 20.38 -7.56 -7.73
CA VAL A 518 20.84 -7.17 -9.08
C VAL A 518 19.94 -7.83 -10.12
N ILE A 519 19.39 -7.02 -11.02
CA ILE A 519 18.51 -7.46 -12.12
C ILE A 519 19.20 -7.17 -13.45
N SER A 520 19.45 -8.18 -14.28
CA SER A 520 19.79 -7.97 -15.70
C SER A 520 18.53 -8.04 -16.54
N SER A 521 18.25 -7.01 -17.32
CA SER A 521 16.95 -6.81 -18.00
C SER A 521 17.12 -6.28 -19.44
N SER A 522 18.33 -6.25 -20.01
CA SER A 522 18.49 -5.84 -21.42
C SER A 522 17.80 -6.81 -22.39
N THR A 523 17.41 -6.32 -23.56
CA THR A 523 16.83 -7.15 -24.64
C THR A 523 17.75 -8.26 -25.16
N TYR A 524 19.05 -8.20 -24.85
CA TYR A 524 20.03 -9.23 -25.17
C TYR A 524 20.69 -9.77 -23.88
N PRO A 525 21.09 -11.04 -23.82
CA PRO A 525 21.55 -11.67 -22.58
C PRO A 525 23.02 -11.44 -22.19
N LEU A 526 23.85 -10.76 -23.00
CA LEU A 526 25.29 -10.59 -22.72
C LEU A 526 25.59 -9.84 -21.41
N ASP A 527 24.69 -8.97 -20.94
CA ASP A 527 24.85 -8.24 -19.69
C ASP A 527 24.63 -9.13 -18.44
N SER A 528 24.15 -10.36 -18.62
CA SER A 528 24.03 -11.36 -17.55
C SER A 528 25.38 -11.68 -16.90
N TYR A 529 26.46 -11.74 -17.68
CA TYR A 529 27.80 -12.03 -17.16
C TYR A 529 28.30 -10.97 -16.17
N PRO A 530 28.35 -9.66 -16.52
CA PRO A 530 28.72 -8.64 -15.55
C PRO A 530 27.70 -8.53 -14.40
N ALA A 531 26.39 -8.64 -14.67
CA ALA A 531 25.36 -8.55 -13.63
C ALA A 531 25.52 -9.64 -12.56
N TYR A 532 25.69 -10.90 -12.95
CA TYR A 532 25.94 -12.00 -12.03
C TYR A 532 27.23 -11.79 -11.21
N ARG A 533 28.30 -11.28 -11.83
CA ARG A 533 29.55 -10.98 -11.13
C ARG A 533 29.40 -9.85 -10.11
N ILE A 534 28.66 -8.80 -10.45
CA ILE A 534 28.31 -7.72 -9.51
C ILE A 534 27.50 -8.28 -8.35
N ALA A 535 26.47 -9.08 -8.64
CA ALA A 535 25.63 -9.70 -7.61
C ALA A 535 26.44 -10.58 -6.66
N LYS A 536 27.31 -11.44 -7.21
CA LYS A 536 28.19 -12.31 -6.42
C LYS A 536 29.16 -11.53 -5.55
N LEU A 537 29.73 -10.43 -6.06
CA LEU A 537 30.64 -9.57 -5.30
C LEU A 537 29.93 -8.82 -4.16
N ALA A 538 28.68 -8.40 -4.38
CA ALA A 538 27.88 -7.72 -3.38
C ALA A 538 27.25 -8.68 -2.34
N GLY A 539 27.24 -9.99 -2.59
CA GLY A 539 26.41 -10.94 -1.85
C GLY A 539 24.91 -10.83 -2.17
N ALA A 540 24.56 -10.06 -3.20
CA ALA A 540 23.20 -9.77 -3.63
C ALA A 540 22.52 -10.98 -4.27
N LYS A 541 21.18 -10.96 -4.31
CA LYS A 541 20.38 -11.88 -5.13
C LYS A 541 20.47 -11.47 -6.61
N TYR A 542 20.60 -12.45 -7.50
CA TYR A 542 20.66 -12.21 -8.94
C TYR A 542 19.37 -12.65 -9.64
N ILE A 543 18.75 -11.74 -10.37
CA ILE A 543 17.54 -11.96 -11.17
C ILE A 543 17.84 -11.66 -12.64
N HIS A 544 17.40 -12.54 -13.53
CA HIS A 544 17.44 -12.29 -14.97
C HIS A 544 16.02 -12.13 -15.50
N GLU A 545 15.76 -11.02 -16.20
CA GLU A 545 14.47 -10.74 -16.84
C GLU A 545 14.59 -10.88 -18.37
N VAL A 546 13.70 -11.67 -18.95
CA VAL A 546 13.65 -11.95 -20.40
C VAL A 546 12.49 -11.21 -21.04
N HIS A 547 12.84 -10.28 -21.93
CA HIS A 547 11.89 -9.49 -22.72
C HIS A 547 11.56 -10.16 -24.06
N ASP A 548 12.59 -10.70 -24.70
CA ASP A 548 12.55 -11.41 -25.98
C ASP A 548 13.40 -12.67 -25.91
N MET A 549 13.07 -13.68 -26.73
CA MET A 549 13.81 -14.94 -26.78
C MET A 549 15.08 -14.80 -27.63
N TRP A 550 16.14 -14.17 -27.10
CA TRP A 550 17.44 -14.15 -27.77
C TRP A 550 18.30 -15.35 -27.32
N PRO A 551 18.84 -16.15 -28.25
CA PRO A 551 19.03 -15.84 -29.66
C PRO A 551 17.96 -16.35 -30.64
N LEU A 552 16.91 -17.05 -30.20
CA LEU A 552 15.85 -17.56 -31.09
C LEU A 552 15.33 -16.50 -32.07
N THR A 553 15.08 -15.28 -31.60
CA THR A 553 14.62 -14.16 -32.43
C THR A 553 15.59 -13.87 -33.59
N LEU A 554 16.90 -14.00 -33.39
CA LEU A 554 17.91 -13.71 -34.42
C LEU A 554 17.85 -14.70 -35.59
N TYR A 555 17.59 -15.98 -35.32
CA TYR A 555 17.63 -17.01 -36.36
C TYR A 555 16.26 -17.53 -36.81
N GLU A 556 15.22 -17.50 -35.97
CA GLU A 556 13.86 -17.89 -36.38
C GLU A 556 13.11 -16.74 -37.07
N ALA A 557 13.29 -15.50 -36.60
CA ALA A 557 12.65 -14.32 -37.19
C ALA A 557 13.62 -13.43 -37.97
N GLY A 558 14.86 -13.28 -37.50
CA GLY A 558 15.88 -12.43 -38.11
C GLY A 558 16.65 -13.06 -39.27
N GLY A 559 16.48 -14.37 -39.52
CA GLY A 559 17.11 -15.09 -40.62
C GLY A 559 18.62 -15.32 -40.49
N MET A 560 19.24 -15.05 -39.33
CA MET A 560 20.64 -15.37 -39.11
C MET A 560 20.88 -16.88 -39.02
N SER A 561 22.04 -17.36 -39.46
CA SER A 561 22.40 -18.77 -39.26
C SER A 561 22.57 -19.11 -37.78
N LYS A 562 22.04 -20.27 -37.34
CA LYS A 562 22.30 -20.84 -36.01
C LYS A 562 23.80 -21.00 -35.71
N LYS A 563 24.63 -21.13 -36.75
CA LYS A 563 26.09 -21.27 -36.65
C LYS A 563 26.83 -19.93 -36.61
N ASN A 564 26.13 -18.80 -36.70
CA ASN A 564 26.75 -17.49 -36.64
C ASN A 564 27.41 -17.28 -35.25
N PRO A 565 28.68 -16.83 -35.18
CA PRO A 565 29.36 -16.63 -33.89
C PRO A 565 28.62 -15.73 -32.90
N PHE A 566 27.90 -14.71 -33.38
CA PHE A 566 27.09 -13.82 -32.55
C PHE A 566 25.88 -14.55 -31.95
N VAL A 567 25.20 -15.38 -32.75
CA VAL A 567 24.07 -16.22 -32.29
C VAL A 567 24.55 -17.22 -31.24
N ILE A 568 25.71 -17.86 -31.47
CA ILE A 568 26.32 -18.79 -30.51
C ILE A 568 26.68 -18.07 -29.20
N ALA A 569 27.29 -16.88 -29.27
CA ALA A 569 27.63 -16.10 -28.09
C ALA A 569 26.41 -15.70 -27.26
N MET A 570 25.31 -15.33 -27.93
CA MET A 570 24.03 -15.05 -27.30
C MET A 570 23.42 -16.30 -26.64
N GLN A 571 23.50 -17.47 -27.28
CA GLN A 571 23.04 -18.72 -26.66
C GLN A 571 23.80 -19.01 -25.37
N PHE A 572 25.13 -18.88 -25.39
CA PHE A 572 25.93 -19.08 -24.18
C PHE A 572 25.56 -18.11 -23.06
N ALA A 573 25.25 -16.86 -23.41
CA ALA A 573 24.84 -15.86 -22.43
C ALA A 573 23.44 -16.14 -21.86
N GLU A 574 22.49 -16.58 -22.70
CA GLU A 574 21.15 -17.01 -22.29
C GLU A 574 21.24 -18.19 -21.31
N ASP A 575 21.94 -19.26 -21.71
CA ASP A 575 22.22 -20.42 -20.86
C ASP A 575 22.88 -20.03 -19.53
N HIS A 576 23.83 -19.09 -19.58
CA HIS A 576 24.52 -18.61 -18.39
C HIS A 576 23.55 -17.93 -17.43
N ALA A 577 22.69 -17.05 -17.93
CA ALA A 577 21.70 -16.36 -17.14
C ALA A 577 20.77 -17.36 -16.45
N TYR A 578 20.17 -18.28 -17.21
CA TYR A 578 19.27 -19.32 -16.70
C TYR A 578 19.91 -20.19 -15.62
N LYS A 579 21.17 -20.59 -15.79
CA LYS A 579 21.89 -21.44 -14.83
C LYS A 579 22.31 -20.70 -13.56
N LYS A 580 22.49 -19.37 -13.61
CA LYS A 580 23.08 -18.58 -12.53
C LYS A 580 22.09 -17.73 -11.75
N SER A 581 20.94 -17.39 -12.32
CA SER A 581 19.94 -16.58 -11.63
C SER A 581 19.26 -17.33 -10.49
N ASP A 582 19.05 -16.62 -9.38
CA ASP A 582 18.23 -17.09 -8.26
C ASP A 582 16.74 -17.12 -8.65
N VAL A 583 16.32 -16.25 -9.57
CA VAL A 583 14.98 -16.19 -10.19
C VAL A 583 15.12 -15.75 -11.65
N VAL A 584 14.33 -16.34 -12.55
CA VAL A 584 14.20 -15.90 -13.94
C VAL A 584 12.78 -15.36 -14.14
N VAL A 585 12.69 -14.07 -14.47
CA VAL A 585 11.44 -13.40 -14.81
C VAL A 585 11.26 -13.45 -16.33
N SER A 586 10.09 -13.85 -16.79
CA SER A 586 9.74 -13.82 -18.21
C SER A 586 8.48 -13.01 -18.43
N LEU A 587 8.48 -12.19 -19.48
CA LEU A 587 7.28 -11.55 -20.01
C LEU A 587 6.42 -12.55 -20.82
N LEU A 588 6.93 -13.74 -21.10
CA LEU A 588 6.29 -14.73 -21.97
C LEU A 588 5.77 -15.91 -21.12
N PRO A 589 4.45 -16.12 -21.05
CA PRO A 589 3.85 -17.08 -20.11
C PRO A 589 4.24 -18.54 -20.36
N HIS A 590 4.59 -18.89 -21.61
CA HIS A 590 4.85 -20.26 -22.03
C HIS A 590 6.34 -20.54 -22.31
N ALA A 591 7.24 -19.69 -21.81
CA ALA A 591 8.69 -19.85 -22.02
C ALA A 591 9.38 -20.82 -21.03
N LYS A 592 8.67 -21.28 -20.00
CA LYS A 592 9.26 -22.06 -18.89
C LYS A 592 10.02 -23.31 -19.35
N ASP A 593 9.41 -24.12 -20.20
CA ASP A 593 9.99 -25.41 -20.60
C ASP A 593 11.29 -25.20 -21.38
N TYR A 594 11.29 -24.27 -22.35
CA TYR A 594 12.49 -23.87 -23.07
C TYR A 594 13.59 -23.37 -22.14
N MET A 595 13.24 -22.48 -21.18
CA MET A 595 14.22 -21.96 -20.23
C MET A 595 14.82 -23.07 -19.37
N THR A 596 14.02 -24.07 -18.99
CA THR A 596 14.48 -25.23 -18.22
C THR A 596 15.40 -26.14 -19.05
N GLU A 597 15.10 -26.37 -20.32
CA GLU A 597 15.99 -27.09 -21.25
C GLU A 597 17.37 -26.43 -21.38
N HIS A 598 17.42 -25.09 -21.27
CA HIS A 598 18.66 -24.30 -21.35
C HIS A 598 19.32 -24.08 -19.98
N GLY A 599 18.82 -24.74 -18.93
CA GLY A 599 19.49 -24.88 -17.62
C GLY A 599 18.86 -24.10 -16.46
N MET A 600 17.68 -23.49 -16.65
CA MET A 600 16.92 -22.89 -15.56
C MET A 600 16.30 -23.97 -14.65
N LYS A 601 16.39 -23.80 -13.33
CA LYS A 601 15.68 -24.68 -12.39
C LYS A 601 14.16 -24.44 -12.49
N PRO A 602 13.31 -25.48 -12.49
CA PRO A 602 11.85 -25.32 -12.70
C PRO A 602 11.14 -24.40 -11.71
N ASN A 603 11.64 -24.28 -10.48
CA ASN A 603 11.08 -23.42 -9.43
C ASN A 603 11.58 -21.96 -9.49
N HIS A 604 12.51 -21.64 -10.40
CA HIS A 604 13.06 -20.28 -10.59
C HIS A 604 12.22 -19.44 -11.57
N PHE A 605 11.31 -20.05 -12.35
CA PHE A 605 10.49 -19.33 -13.32
C PHE A 605 9.42 -18.44 -12.67
N ARG A 606 9.29 -17.20 -13.14
CA ARG A 606 8.20 -16.28 -12.80
C ARG A 606 7.69 -15.60 -14.07
N TYR A 607 6.38 -15.65 -14.29
CA TYR A 607 5.72 -14.89 -15.36
C TYR A 607 5.31 -13.52 -14.81
N ILE A 608 5.92 -12.45 -15.31
CA ILE A 608 5.59 -11.07 -14.93
C ILE A 608 5.45 -10.23 -16.22
N PRO A 609 4.22 -9.99 -16.70
CA PRO A 609 3.99 -9.30 -17.97
C PRO A 609 4.17 -7.77 -17.87
N ASN A 610 3.95 -7.08 -18.99
CA ASN A 610 3.77 -5.64 -19.06
C ASN A 610 2.43 -5.21 -18.45
N GLY A 611 2.30 -3.91 -18.23
CA GLY A 611 1.12 -3.36 -17.59
C GLY A 611 0.89 -1.89 -17.88
N VAL A 612 -0.04 -1.32 -17.12
CA VAL A 612 -0.56 0.03 -17.28
C VAL A 612 -0.27 0.87 -16.03
N VAL A 613 -0.01 2.16 -16.25
CA VAL A 613 0.03 3.16 -15.18
C VAL A 613 -1.33 3.83 -15.08
N ILE A 614 -2.05 3.60 -13.98
CA ILE A 614 -3.44 4.09 -13.79
C ILE A 614 -3.51 5.61 -13.96
N ASN A 615 -2.61 6.36 -13.32
CA ASN A 615 -2.64 7.83 -13.35
C ASN A 615 -2.49 8.43 -14.77
N GLU A 616 -1.99 7.68 -15.75
CA GLU A 616 -1.94 8.15 -17.15
C GLU A 616 -3.32 8.10 -17.82
N TRP A 617 -4.30 7.41 -17.24
CA TRP A 617 -5.67 7.24 -17.75
C TRP A 617 -6.69 8.20 -17.12
N ASP A 618 -6.39 8.79 -15.95
CA ASP A 618 -7.31 9.69 -15.24
C ASP A 618 -7.31 11.14 -15.76
N THR A 619 -6.36 11.49 -16.63
CA THR A 619 -6.25 12.86 -17.18
C THR A 619 -6.93 12.97 -18.54
N THR A 620 -8.05 13.69 -18.61
CA THR A 620 -8.66 14.09 -19.90
C THR A 620 -7.71 15.03 -20.64
N ARG A 621 -7.20 14.59 -21.79
CA ARG A 621 -6.33 15.38 -22.66
C ARG A 621 -7.02 15.70 -23.96
N GLU A 622 -6.70 16.87 -24.50
CA GLU A 622 -7.28 17.33 -25.74
C GLU A 622 -6.76 16.53 -26.94
N VAL A 623 -7.69 15.97 -27.73
CA VAL A 623 -7.39 15.27 -28.98
C VAL A 623 -7.09 16.31 -30.07
N PRO A 624 -6.02 16.13 -30.88
CA PRO A 624 -5.69 17.05 -31.98
C PRO A 624 -6.87 17.27 -32.94
N SER A 625 -6.96 18.45 -33.55
CA SER A 625 -8.10 18.85 -34.39
C SER A 625 -8.33 17.91 -35.56
N GLU A 626 -7.27 17.51 -36.28
CA GLU A 626 -7.37 16.57 -37.42
C GLU A 626 -7.98 15.22 -37.00
N HIS A 627 -7.58 14.68 -35.84
CA HIS A 627 -8.16 13.45 -35.30
C HIS A 627 -9.62 13.67 -34.90
N ARG A 628 -9.93 14.78 -34.21
CA ARG A 628 -11.28 15.11 -33.76
C ARG A 628 -12.25 15.24 -34.93
N GLU A 629 -11.89 16.01 -35.95
CA GLU A 629 -12.68 16.20 -37.17
C GLU A 629 -12.92 14.88 -37.90
N ALA A 630 -11.90 14.01 -38.00
CA ALA A 630 -12.05 12.69 -38.58
C ALA A 630 -13.06 11.82 -37.80
N PHE A 631 -12.96 11.77 -36.47
CA PHE A 631 -13.90 11.00 -35.64
C PHE A 631 -15.32 11.58 -35.66
N ASP A 632 -15.48 12.89 -35.57
CA ASP A 632 -16.79 13.55 -35.56
C ASP A 632 -17.51 13.33 -36.88
N LYS A 633 -16.79 13.39 -38.01
CA LYS A 633 -17.32 13.05 -39.33
C LYS A 633 -17.82 11.60 -39.37
N LEU A 634 -16.99 10.64 -38.97
CA LEU A 634 -17.35 9.22 -39.00
C LEU A 634 -18.55 8.91 -38.09
N LYS A 635 -18.62 9.54 -36.92
CA LYS A 635 -19.77 9.41 -36.00
C LYS A 635 -21.04 10.04 -36.56
N ALA A 636 -20.94 11.20 -37.21
CA ALA A 636 -22.09 11.83 -37.87
C ALA A 636 -22.64 10.97 -39.03
N GLU A 637 -21.76 10.24 -39.72
CA GLU A 637 -22.14 9.25 -40.74
C GLU A 637 -22.64 7.92 -40.14
N GLY A 638 -22.64 7.79 -38.82
CA GLY A 638 -23.10 6.59 -38.09
C GLY A 638 -22.17 5.40 -38.19
N LYS A 639 -20.91 5.57 -38.61
CA LYS A 639 -19.95 4.48 -38.86
C LYS A 639 -19.56 3.75 -37.57
N PHE A 640 -19.43 2.43 -37.65
CA PHE A 640 -18.79 1.61 -36.62
C PHE A 640 -17.28 1.63 -36.78
N ILE A 641 -16.56 2.17 -35.79
CA ILE A 641 -15.15 2.51 -35.89
C ILE A 641 -14.27 1.40 -35.29
N ILE A 642 -13.52 0.71 -36.16
CA ILE A 642 -12.44 -0.18 -35.74
C ILE A 642 -11.15 0.63 -35.61
N GLY A 643 -10.53 0.61 -34.44
CA GLY A 643 -9.30 1.33 -34.17
C GLY A 643 -8.05 0.47 -34.24
N TYR A 644 -7.01 0.96 -34.91
CA TYR A 644 -5.63 0.49 -34.76
C TYR A 644 -4.76 1.64 -34.28
N PHE A 645 -3.93 1.41 -33.26
CA PHE A 645 -2.92 2.37 -32.84
C PHE A 645 -1.54 1.73 -32.65
N GLY A 646 -0.49 2.51 -32.94
CA GLY A 646 0.90 2.13 -32.76
C GLY A 646 1.70 2.11 -34.06
N SER A 647 2.84 1.41 -34.06
CA SER A 647 3.74 1.47 -35.21
C SER A 647 3.20 0.71 -36.43
N HIS A 648 3.39 1.28 -37.62
CA HIS A 648 3.01 0.68 -38.89
C HIS A 648 4.17 -0.16 -39.43
N GLU A 649 4.29 -1.38 -38.92
CA GLU A 649 5.39 -2.32 -39.22
C GLU A 649 4.83 -3.65 -39.76
N LEU A 650 5.68 -4.38 -40.49
CA LEU A 650 5.30 -5.63 -41.16
C LEU A 650 4.76 -6.67 -40.18
N SER A 651 5.33 -6.74 -38.97
CA SER A 651 5.00 -7.73 -37.97
C SER A 651 3.55 -7.68 -37.48
N TYR A 652 2.82 -6.58 -37.69
CA TYR A 652 1.44 -6.41 -37.22
C TYR A 652 0.36 -6.86 -38.22
N GLY A 653 0.74 -7.42 -39.38
CA GLY A 653 -0.23 -7.96 -40.34
C GLY A 653 -1.19 -6.92 -40.91
N LEU A 654 -0.75 -5.67 -41.10
CA LEU A 654 -1.65 -4.55 -41.45
C LEU A 654 -2.21 -4.63 -42.87
N TYR A 655 -1.54 -5.30 -43.81
CA TYR A 655 -2.11 -5.58 -45.14
C TYR A 655 -3.35 -6.46 -45.04
N ASN A 656 -3.31 -7.51 -44.22
CA ASN A 656 -4.46 -8.37 -43.95
C ASN A 656 -5.64 -7.57 -43.40
N LEU A 657 -5.38 -6.66 -42.46
CA LEU A 657 -6.42 -5.78 -41.92
C LEU A 657 -7.05 -4.88 -43.00
N LEU A 658 -6.24 -4.34 -43.91
CA LEU A 658 -6.75 -3.56 -45.06
C LEU A 658 -7.58 -4.45 -46.00
N ASP A 659 -7.13 -5.66 -46.32
CA ASP A 659 -7.87 -6.61 -47.16
C ASP A 659 -9.22 -7.00 -46.55
N VAL A 660 -9.27 -7.20 -45.23
CA VAL A 660 -10.53 -7.43 -44.50
C VAL A 660 -11.41 -6.19 -44.55
N THR A 661 -10.84 -5.01 -44.35
CA THR A 661 -11.56 -3.73 -44.40
C THR A 661 -12.20 -3.50 -45.77
N LYS A 662 -11.49 -3.83 -46.86
CA LYS A 662 -12.02 -3.81 -48.23
C LYS A 662 -13.24 -4.71 -48.40
N GLN A 663 -13.24 -5.89 -47.80
CA GLN A 663 -14.37 -6.82 -47.86
C GLN A 663 -15.60 -6.34 -47.07
N LEU A 664 -15.43 -5.33 -46.23
CA LEU A 664 -16.46 -4.71 -45.39
C LEU A 664 -16.88 -3.32 -45.92
N ASN A 665 -16.49 -2.95 -47.16
CA ASN A 665 -16.70 -1.60 -47.70
C ASN A 665 -18.18 -1.22 -47.87
N ASP A 666 -19.04 -2.20 -48.14
CA ASP A 666 -20.49 -2.01 -48.25
C ASP A 666 -21.22 -2.03 -46.89
N GLU A 667 -20.48 -2.23 -45.80
CA GLU A 667 -21.01 -2.25 -44.44
C GLU A 667 -20.75 -0.92 -43.73
N ASN A 668 -21.48 -0.70 -42.64
CA ASN A 668 -21.33 0.50 -41.83
C ASN A 668 -20.10 0.43 -40.91
N ILE A 669 -18.93 0.07 -41.45
CA ILE A 669 -17.67 -0.16 -40.74
C ILE A 669 -16.58 0.72 -41.35
N HIS A 670 -15.79 1.38 -40.50
CA HIS A 670 -14.66 2.21 -40.92
C HIS A 670 -13.43 1.92 -40.07
N LEU A 671 -12.28 1.71 -40.71
CA LEU A 671 -11.00 1.51 -40.04
C LEU A 671 -10.29 2.84 -39.80
N VAL A 672 -9.86 3.10 -38.57
CA VAL A 672 -9.00 4.25 -38.24
C VAL A 672 -7.65 3.76 -37.74
N MET A 673 -6.57 4.14 -38.43
CA MET A 673 -5.20 3.75 -38.11
C MET A 673 -4.38 4.96 -37.63
N VAL A 674 -3.99 4.97 -36.36
CA VAL A 674 -3.26 6.07 -35.71
C VAL A 674 -1.81 5.66 -35.45
N GLY A 675 -0.85 6.36 -36.06
CA GLY A 675 0.57 6.09 -35.78
C GLY A 675 1.54 6.48 -36.90
N LYS A 676 2.77 6.00 -36.76
CA LYS A 676 3.89 6.14 -37.71
C LYS A 676 4.57 4.78 -37.86
N GLY A 677 5.34 4.55 -38.90
CA GLY A 677 6.15 3.34 -39.05
C GLY A 677 6.69 3.27 -40.46
N LYS A 678 7.60 2.33 -40.72
CA LYS A 678 8.25 2.20 -42.03
C LYS A 678 7.26 1.91 -43.15
N LEU A 679 6.13 1.26 -42.85
CA LEU A 679 5.13 0.88 -43.84
C LEU A 679 3.98 1.88 -44.00
N LYS A 680 3.94 3.00 -43.27
CA LYS A 680 2.75 3.87 -43.28
C LYS A 680 2.42 4.37 -44.69
N ASP A 681 3.40 4.92 -45.40
CA ASP A 681 3.20 5.47 -46.74
C ASP A 681 2.87 4.37 -47.77
N GLU A 682 3.44 3.18 -47.58
CA GLU A 682 3.14 2.00 -48.39
C GLU A 682 1.70 1.52 -48.17
N LEU A 683 1.23 1.46 -46.93
CA LEU A 683 -0.15 1.08 -46.58
C LEU A 683 -1.18 2.08 -47.12
N ILE A 684 -0.88 3.39 -47.08
CA ILE A 684 -1.71 4.42 -47.71
C ILE A 684 -1.78 4.21 -49.23
N SER A 685 -0.63 3.95 -49.87
CA SER A 685 -0.57 3.70 -51.31
C SER A 685 -1.30 2.42 -51.70
N TYR A 686 -1.19 1.37 -50.86
CA TYR A 686 -1.90 0.10 -51.02
C TYR A 686 -3.42 0.29 -50.93
N ALA A 687 -3.92 1.03 -49.94
CA ALA A 687 -5.34 1.33 -49.80
C ALA A 687 -5.89 2.07 -51.03
N LYS A 688 -5.17 3.09 -51.53
CA LYS A 688 -5.55 3.83 -52.75
C LYS A 688 -5.56 2.93 -53.99
N LYS A 689 -4.50 2.13 -54.19
CA LYS A 689 -4.38 1.23 -55.36
C LYS A 689 -5.49 0.17 -55.38
N ASN A 690 -5.93 -0.28 -54.22
CA ASN A 690 -6.92 -1.33 -54.08
C ASN A 690 -8.36 -0.82 -53.88
N ALA A 691 -8.59 0.50 -53.98
CA ALA A 691 -9.89 1.14 -53.76
C ALA A 691 -10.53 0.77 -52.41
N ILE A 692 -9.76 0.95 -51.33
CA ILE A 692 -10.21 0.74 -49.96
C ILE A 692 -10.58 2.11 -49.39
N ASP A 693 -11.85 2.48 -49.50
CA ASP A 693 -12.32 3.84 -49.17
C ASP A 693 -12.75 3.99 -47.70
N ASN A 694 -13.06 2.88 -47.04
CA ASN A 694 -13.46 2.81 -45.63
C ASN A 694 -12.27 2.72 -44.63
N VAL A 695 -11.18 3.44 -44.92
CA VAL A 695 -10.02 3.55 -44.03
C VAL A 695 -9.52 4.99 -43.91
N THR A 696 -9.13 5.39 -42.70
CA THR A 696 -8.51 6.69 -42.42
C THR A 696 -7.19 6.51 -41.67
N PHE A 697 -6.12 7.10 -42.20
CA PHE A 697 -4.79 7.11 -41.59
C PHE A 697 -4.55 8.45 -40.90
N LEU A 698 -4.28 8.43 -39.58
CA LEU A 698 -4.04 9.64 -38.79
C LEU A 698 -2.59 9.73 -38.30
N PRO A 699 -2.06 10.94 -38.04
CA PRO A 699 -0.71 11.13 -37.48
C PRO A 699 -0.50 10.42 -36.13
N PRO A 700 0.76 10.10 -35.75
CA PRO A 700 1.06 9.60 -34.42
C PRO A 700 0.75 10.65 -33.35
N VAL A 701 0.35 10.18 -32.16
CA VAL A 701 0.12 11.02 -30.97
C VAL A 701 1.05 10.60 -29.84
N GLU A 702 1.23 11.46 -28.84
CA GLU A 702 1.93 11.10 -27.62
C GLU A 702 1.19 9.98 -26.86
N LYS A 703 1.94 9.12 -26.18
CA LYS A 703 1.36 7.97 -25.43
C LYS A 703 0.24 8.41 -24.48
N ARG A 704 0.39 9.56 -23.83
CA ARG A 704 -0.58 10.09 -22.86
C ARG A 704 -1.91 10.51 -23.49
N ILE A 705 -2.00 10.66 -24.81
CA ILE A 705 -3.23 11.01 -25.55
C ILE A 705 -3.99 9.74 -26.00
N ILE A 706 -3.34 8.58 -25.97
CA ILE A 706 -3.91 7.31 -26.42
C ILE A 706 -5.26 6.97 -25.75
N PRO A 707 -5.46 7.15 -24.42
CA PRO A 707 -6.77 6.91 -23.80
C PRO A 707 -7.91 7.69 -24.48
N ALA A 708 -7.70 8.98 -24.74
CA ALA A 708 -8.70 9.85 -25.37
C ALA A 708 -8.97 9.49 -26.85
N ILE A 709 -7.98 8.93 -27.55
CA ILE A 709 -8.16 8.41 -28.91
C ILE A 709 -8.97 7.10 -28.88
N ILE A 710 -8.64 6.18 -27.97
CA ILE A 710 -9.30 4.88 -27.89
C ILE A 710 -10.78 5.01 -27.52
N ASP A 711 -11.14 6.01 -26.70
CA ASP A 711 -12.54 6.31 -26.38
C ASP A 711 -13.41 6.58 -27.61
N LYS A 712 -12.80 7.02 -28.71
CA LYS A 712 -13.49 7.26 -29.99
C LYS A 712 -13.69 6.00 -30.83
N PHE A 713 -13.08 4.88 -30.47
CA PHE A 713 -13.27 3.59 -31.14
C PHE A 713 -14.46 2.81 -30.55
N ASP A 714 -15.08 1.98 -31.40
CA ASP A 714 -16.11 1.03 -30.98
C ASP A 714 -15.53 -0.36 -30.69
N ALA A 715 -14.47 -0.73 -31.40
CA ALA A 715 -13.65 -1.91 -31.12
C ALA A 715 -12.19 -1.67 -31.53
N ILE A 716 -11.27 -2.45 -30.96
CA ILE A 716 -9.83 -2.30 -31.21
C ILE A 716 -9.29 -3.53 -31.93
N PHE A 717 -8.47 -3.32 -32.96
CA PHE A 717 -7.76 -4.39 -33.64
C PHE A 717 -6.32 -4.53 -33.13
N ILE A 718 -5.92 -5.76 -32.81
CA ILE A 718 -4.53 -6.13 -32.53
C ILE A 718 -4.19 -7.36 -33.35
N GLY A 719 -3.24 -7.25 -34.28
CA GLY A 719 -2.84 -8.36 -35.15
C GLY A 719 -1.34 -8.53 -35.23
N THR A 720 -0.93 -9.74 -35.63
CA THR A 720 0.44 -10.06 -36.02
C THR A 720 0.46 -11.00 -37.23
N ILE A 721 1.58 -11.00 -37.96
CA ILE A 721 1.89 -12.08 -38.91
C ILE A 721 2.17 -13.39 -38.15
N GLU A 722 2.15 -14.54 -38.81
CA GLU A 722 2.58 -15.79 -38.15
C GLU A 722 4.07 -15.76 -37.81
N SER A 723 4.41 -16.24 -36.61
CA SER A 723 5.79 -16.42 -36.17
C SER A 723 5.90 -17.64 -35.26
N PRO A 724 6.88 -18.53 -35.48
CA PRO A 724 7.15 -19.64 -34.58
C PRO A 724 7.39 -19.19 -33.13
N LEU A 725 7.92 -17.98 -32.92
CA LEU A 725 8.24 -17.43 -31.60
C LEU A 725 7.00 -17.25 -30.71
N TYR A 726 5.82 -17.07 -31.30
CA TYR A 726 4.58 -16.87 -30.53
C TYR A 726 4.11 -18.12 -29.78
N ARG A 727 4.76 -19.28 -29.98
CA ARG A 727 4.58 -20.46 -29.11
C ARG A 727 4.90 -20.18 -27.64
N PHE A 728 5.75 -19.18 -27.36
CA PHE A 728 6.10 -18.77 -26.00
C PHE A 728 5.10 -17.78 -25.39
N GLY A 729 4.15 -17.27 -26.17
CA GLY A 729 3.23 -16.20 -25.79
C GLY A 729 3.61 -14.84 -26.36
N ILE A 730 2.87 -13.80 -25.97
CA ILE A 730 3.09 -12.42 -26.41
C ILE A 730 2.77 -11.43 -25.29
N CYS A 731 3.50 -10.30 -25.23
CA CYS A 731 3.38 -9.31 -24.16
C CYS A 731 3.49 -7.87 -24.67
N MET A 732 2.54 -7.46 -25.51
CA MET A 732 2.55 -6.14 -26.16
C MET A 732 1.96 -5.06 -25.24
N ASN A 733 2.63 -3.91 -25.11
CA ASN A 733 2.08 -2.77 -24.34
C ASN A 733 0.67 -2.36 -24.79
N LYS A 734 0.45 -2.28 -26.12
CA LYS A 734 -0.85 -1.90 -26.70
C LYS A 734 -1.99 -2.84 -26.30
N MET A 735 -1.68 -4.09 -25.95
CA MET A 735 -2.69 -5.04 -25.49
C MET A 735 -3.30 -4.58 -24.16
N PHE A 736 -2.45 -4.26 -23.19
CA PHE A 736 -2.90 -3.80 -21.87
C PHE A 736 -3.56 -2.42 -21.94
N ASP A 737 -3.05 -1.53 -22.80
CA ASP A 737 -3.72 -0.25 -23.06
C ASP A 737 -5.14 -0.46 -23.63
N SER A 738 -5.29 -1.38 -24.57
CA SER A 738 -6.60 -1.70 -25.17
C SER A 738 -7.56 -2.32 -24.17
N MET A 739 -7.07 -3.19 -23.29
CA MET A 739 -7.87 -3.79 -22.21
C MET A 739 -8.33 -2.74 -21.19
N MET A 740 -7.42 -1.84 -20.77
CA MET A 740 -7.74 -0.77 -19.81
C MET A 740 -8.81 0.20 -20.34
N ALA A 741 -8.84 0.43 -21.65
CA ALA A 741 -9.81 1.31 -22.28
C ALA A 741 -11.26 0.81 -22.24
N ALA A 742 -11.50 -0.43 -21.79
CA ALA A 742 -12.82 -1.06 -21.76
C ALA A 742 -13.53 -1.07 -23.12
N LYS A 743 -12.78 -1.35 -24.20
CA LYS A 743 -13.33 -1.59 -25.53
C LYS A 743 -13.15 -3.06 -25.91
N PRO A 744 -14.09 -3.67 -26.65
CA PRO A 744 -13.92 -5.03 -27.13
C PRO A 744 -12.76 -5.12 -28.13
N ILE A 745 -12.01 -6.21 -28.08
CA ILE A 745 -10.79 -6.40 -28.89
C ILE A 745 -11.00 -7.48 -29.95
N VAL A 746 -10.65 -7.21 -31.20
CA VAL A 746 -10.40 -8.23 -32.23
C VAL A 746 -8.91 -8.52 -32.25
N MET A 747 -8.52 -9.71 -31.80
CA MET A 747 -7.12 -10.12 -31.71
C MET A 747 -6.80 -11.20 -32.76
N ALA A 748 -5.93 -10.89 -33.73
CA ALA A 748 -5.50 -11.80 -34.78
C ALA A 748 -4.06 -12.27 -34.54
N ILE A 749 -3.89 -13.20 -33.59
CA ILE A 749 -2.58 -13.67 -33.13
C ILE A 749 -2.65 -15.17 -32.85
N THR A 750 -1.81 -15.95 -33.53
CA THR A 750 -1.64 -17.39 -33.27
C THR A 750 -0.69 -17.63 -32.09
N THR A 751 -1.24 -17.86 -30.90
CA THR A 751 -0.50 -18.13 -29.64
C THR A 751 -1.34 -19.00 -28.69
N PRO A 752 -0.76 -19.81 -27.78
CA PRO A 752 -1.52 -20.68 -26.88
C PRO A 752 -2.54 -19.96 -25.99
N SER A 753 -2.16 -18.81 -25.42
CA SER A 753 -3.07 -17.94 -24.67
C SER A 753 -2.60 -16.48 -24.73
N THR A 754 -3.52 -15.57 -24.40
CA THR A 754 -3.27 -14.15 -24.18
C THR A 754 -4.10 -13.62 -23.01
N PRO A 755 -3.69 -12.52 -22.35
CA PRO A 755 -4.52 -11.80 -21.40
C PRO A 755 -5.94 -11.48 -21.92
N VAL A 756 -6.08 -11.23 -23.24
CA VAL A 756 -7.39 -10.98 -23.87
C VAL A 756 -8.26 -12.24 -23.89
N SER A 757 -7.68 -13.40 -24.26
CA SER A 757 -8.40 -14.68 -24.21
C SER A 757 -8.76 -15.12 -22.79
N GLU A 758 -7.87 -14.88 -21.83
CA GLU A 758 -8.05 -15.29 -20.43
C GLU A 758 -9.11 -14.46 -19.70
N SER A 759 -9.23 -13.18 -20.05
CA SER A 759 -10.25 -12.27 -19.50
C SER A 759 -11.58 -12.30 -20.26
N GLY A 760 -11.60 -12.81 -21.49
CA GLY A 760 -12.80 -12.81 -22.33
C GLY A 760 -13.18 -11.43 -22.87
N CYS A 761 -12.26 -10.46 -22.89
CA CYS A 761 -12.52 -9.08 -23.33
C CYS A 761 -12.42 -8.86 -24.85
N GLY A 762 -12.40 -9.94 -25.63
CA GLY A 762 -12.28 -9.87 -27.08
C GLY A 762 -12.46 -11.21 -27.78
N ILE A 763 -12.42 -11.17 -29.11
CA ILE A 763 -12.48 -12.33 -30.00
C ILE A 763 -11.09 -12.59 -30.58
N ILE A 764 -10.60 -13.81 -30.41
CA ILE A 764 -9.26 -14.22 -30.85
C ILE A 764 -9.39 -15.07 -32.11
N THR A 765 -8.56 -14.77 -33.10
CA THR A 765 -8.48 -15.43 -34.40
C THR A 765 -7.02 -15.78 -34.71
N LYS A 766 -6.80 -16.68 -35.68
CA LYS A 766 -5.46 -16.99 -36.15
C LYS A 766 -4.85 -15.77 -36.87
N SER A 767 -3.54 -15.60 -36.73
CA SER A 767 -2.78 -14.61 -37.50
C SER A 767 -3.08 -14.75 -38.99
N CYS A 768 -3.28 -13.62 -39.68
CA CYS A 768 -3.52 -13.57 -41.13
C CYS A 768 -4.75 -14.32 -41.66
N ASP A 769 -5.66 -14.81 -40.81
CA ASP A 769 -6.92 -15.44 -41.23
C ASP A 769 -7.99 -14.37 -41.51
N ASN A 770 -7.98 -13.84 -42.74
CA ASN A 770 -8.85 -12.74 -43.13
C ASN A 770 -10.34 -13.06 -42.93
N ASP A 771 -10.78 -14.28 -43.19
CA ASP A 771 -12.19 -14.66 -43.03
C ASP A 771 -12.59 -14.72 -41.55
N ALA A 772 -11.74 -15.26 -40.69
CA ALA A 772 -11.98 -15.26 -39.25
C ALA A 772 -11.97 -13.84 -38.66
N ILE A 773 -11.03 -12.98 -39.09
CA ILE A 773 -10.96 -11.58 -38.65
C ILE A 773 -12.24 -10.84 -39.06
N LYS A 774 -12.66 -10.99 -40.32
CA LYS A 774 -13.92 -10.42 -40.84
C LYS A 774 -15.13 -10.88 -40.03
N ALA A 775 -15.22 -12.18 -39.74
CA ALA A 775 -16.30 -12.74 -38.93
C ALA A 775 -16.29 -12.20 -37.50
N ALA A 776 -15.12 -12.03 -36.89
CA ALA A 776 -14.96 -11.45 -35.56
C ALA A 776 -15.41 -9.97 -35.53
N ILE A 777 -15.01 -9.17 -36.51
CA ILE A 777 -15.43 -7.77 -36.64
C ILE A 777 -16.96 -7.67 -36.77
N ARG A 778 -17.58 -8.44 -37.68
CA ARG A 778 -19.04 -8.47 -37.84
C ARG A 778 -19.75 -8.89 -36.57
N LYS A 779 -19.20 -9.88 -35.85
CA LYS A 779 -19.79 -10.34 -34.58
C LYS A 779 -19.79 -9.25 -33.52
N ILE A 780 -18.72 -8.47 -33.39
CA ILE A 780 -18.67 -7.35 -32.42
C ILE A 780 -19.56 -6.19 -32.87
N GLN A 781 -19.63 -5.90 -34.17
CA GLN A 781 -20.53 -4.88 -34.71
C GLN A 781 -22.00 -5.22 -34.44
N ALA A 782 -22.39 -6.50 -34.60
CA ALA A 782 -23.76 -6.97 -34.40
C ALA A 782 -24.22 -7.00 -32.93
N MET A 783 -23.29 -6.91 -31.97
CA MET A 783 -23.63 -6.81 -30.54
C MET A 783 -24.35 -5.51 -30.22
N SER A 784 -25.12 -5.49 -29.13
CA SER A 784 -25.61 -4.24 -28.56
C SER A 784 -24.45 -3.42 -27.96
N GLU A 785 -24.70 -2.14 -27.69
CA GLU A 785 -23.73 -1.30 -26.99
C GLU A 785 -23.43 -1.84 -25.59
N ASP A 786 -24.45 -2.32 -24.87
CA ASP A 786 -24.30 -2.91 -23.54
C ASP A 786 -23.46 -4.20 -23.56
N GLU A 787 -23.64 -5.05 -24.57
CA GLU A 787 -22.84 -6.27 -24.74
C GLU A 787 -21.36 -5.94 -25.00
N ARG A 788 -21.09 -4.94 -25.85
CA ARG A 788 -19.71 -4.46 -26.11
C ARG A 788 -19.10 -3.84 -24.87
N ASN A 789 -19.84 -3.01 -24.14
CA ASN A 789 -19.38 -2.38 -22.90
C ASN A 789 -19.06 -3.43 -21.84
N LYS A 790 -19.94 -4.43 -21.67
CA LYS A 790 -19.70 -5.55 -20.75
C LYS A 790 -18.45 -6.34 -21.14
N MET A 791 -18.27 -6.66 -22.42
CA MET A 791 -17.07 -7.34 -22.92
C MET A 791 -15.80 -6.51 -22.65
N GLY A 792 -15.83 -5.22 -22.96
CA GLY A 792 -14.70 -4.32 -22.71
C GLY A 792 -14.36 -4.20 -21.22
N MET A 793 -15.37 -4.08 -20.34
CA MET A 793 -15.17 -3.94 -18.89
C MET A 793 -14.41 -5.12 -18.27
N LEU A 794 -14.59 -6.34 -18.77
CA LEU A 794 -13.80 -7.51 -18.35
C LEU A 794 -12.29 -7.28 -18.54
N GLY A 795 -11.90 -6.58 -19.62
CA GLY A 795 -10.51 -6.22 -19.90
C GLY A 795 -9.97 -5.23 -18.88
N ARG A 796 -10.75 -4.19 -18.56
CA ARG A 796 -10.37 -3.18 -17.57
C ARG A 796 -10.24 -3.78 -16.18
N GLU A 797 -11.18 -4.62 -15.77
CA GLU A 797 -11.13 -5.34 -14.49
C GLU A 797 -9.89 -6.24 -14.40
N ALA A 798 -9.55 -6.96 -15.48
CA ALA A 798 -8.33 -7.77 -15.53
C ALA A 798 -7.06 -6.91 -15.39
N VAL A 799 -7.01 -5.73 -16.02
CA VAL A 799 -5.88 -4.81 -15.87
C VAL A 799 -5.77 -4.30 -14.45
N LEU A 800 -6.84 -3.74 -13.88
CA LEU A 800 -6.83 -3.17 -12.53
C LEU A 800 -6.46 -4.21 -11.46
N SER A 801 -6.90 -5.45 -11.62
CA SER A 801 -6.63 -6.52 -10.66
C SER A 801 -5.23 -7.15 -10.79
N LYS A 802 -4.59 -7.11 -11.97
CA LYS A 802 -3.36 -7.89 -12.22
C LYS A 802 -2.26 -7.17 -13.00
N TYR A 803 -2.61 -6.33 -13.97
CA TYR A 803 -1.68 -5.77 -14.95
C TYR A 803 -1.42 -4.27 -14.75
N THR A 804 -1.49 -3.78 -13.53
CA THR A 804 -1.00 -2.44 -13.16
C THR A 804 0.50 -2.54 -12.84
N TYR A 805 1.25 -1.45 -13.06
CA TYR A 805 2.67 -1.45 -12.66
C TYR A 805 2.88 -1.59 -11.15
N GLU A 806 1.90 -1.21 -10.33
CA GLU A 806 1.90 -1.45 -8.88
C GLU A 806 1.85 -2.95 -8.57
N ASN A 807 0.91 -3.68 -9.18
CA ASN A 807 0.81 -5.14 -9.04
C ASN A 807 2.06 -5.84 -9.59
N ILE A 808 2.59 -5.37 -10.72
CA ILE A 808 3.84 -5.89 -11.30
C ILE A 808 5.01 -5.70 -10.34
N ALA A 809 5.15 -4.52 -9.71
CA ALA A 809 6.19 -4.27 -8.73
C ALA A 809 6.07 -5.20 -7.51
N SER A 810 4.84 -5.44 -7.04
CA SER A 810 4.59 -6.42 -5.96
C SER A 810 5.01 -7.84 -6.34
N GLU A 811 4.81 -8.28 -7.59
CA GLU A 811 5.33 -9.57 -8.07
C GLU A 811 6.87 -9.62 -8.10
N PHE A 812 7.54 -8.50 -8.38
CA PHE A 812 8.99 -8.39 -8.23
C PHE A 812 9.43 -8.49 -6.78
N GLU A 813 8.71 -7.88 -5.83
CA GLU A 813 9.00 -8.00 -4.40
C GLU A 813 8.92 -9.47 -3.91
N LYS A 814 7.90 -10.21 -4.36
CA LYS A 814 7.79 -11.67 -4.13
C LYS A 814 8.99 -12.41 -4.72
N ALA A 815 9.43 -12.03 -5.92
CA ALA A 815 10.65 -12.58 -6.53
C ALA A 815 11.90 -12.25 -5.70
N PHE A 816 11.96 -11.11 -5.02
CA PHE A 816 13.08 -10.77 -4.13
C PHE A 816 13.14 -11.67 -2.90
N GLU A 817 12.00 -12.05 -2.33
CA GLU A 817 11.89 -12.84 -1.09
C GLU A 817 12.16 -14.34 -1.24
N GLN A 818 12.03 -14.91 -2.44
CA GLN A 818 12.26 -16.35 -2.65
C GLN A 818 13.62 -16.81 -2.09
N LYS A 819 13.61 -17.74 -1.14
CA LYS A 819 14.83 -18.24 -0.48
C LYS A 819 15.80 -18.82 -1.51
N ARG A 820 17.09 -18.54 -1.34
CA ARG A 820 18.16 -19.25 -2.06
C ARG A 820 18.07 -20.72 -1.70
N CYS A 821 17.81 -21.58 -2.69
CA CYS A 821 18.00 -23.01 -2.51
C CYS A 821 19.50 -23.25 -2.37
N MET A 822 19.97 -23.50 -1.15
CA MET A 822 21.32 -24.03 -0.93
C MET A 822 21.37 -25.39 -1.61
N GLY A 823 22.05 -25.44 -2.75
CA GLY A 823 22.33 -26.66 -3.51
C GLY A 823 23.82 -26.83 -3.64
#